data_AF-S9TLC5-F1
#
_entry.id   AF-S9TLC5-F1
#
_cell.length_a   1.000
_cell.length_b   1.000
_cell.length_c   1.000
_cell.angle_alpha   90.00
_cell.angle_beta   90.00
_cell.angle_gamma   90.00
#
_symmetry.space_group_name_H-M   'P 1'
#
loop_
_entity.id
_entity.type
_entity.pdbx_description
1 polymer ?
#
loop_
_entity_poly.entity_id
_entity_poly.type
_entity_poly.pdbx_seq_one_letter_code
_entity_poly.pdbx_strand_id
1 'polypeptide(L)'
;MTTSSKASLNYVTECKIQGDGIGFTAFTSSVSSSKIPVFNLTMAQTTVTNATITVTGYYPPSSILMISYTTATMQGTTPLYDFRSLVPENHVVVYLLETTAVWNAGGAGGAVLLVGGQARQLLQSNSGFYMVKTHATYAAHILHQVLPKCSSSVYCLDVYNGLIAIDVATCVSCTGNFLRSDQTGRFFSGSSGGVVRISNCTSVGGQPFIYGAGANSFEFSATGNIIFYGITVDSTFLGSGSALPAAASGCYYSFMHINVVSMGTTTKIPTTASTTSAVWTGNVTVGGTLMTSISALAAKYINTYYLLDAYSKVTAKTGSPAYSEAIGSASSVFCARPGFSSTAWEDMETWERSSCVCGSGTYGPYCTQVMDPVSYYVNYNAADTEEVCNVPHCTTCMAMTSEECTECDLGFKLNSTTCVAKGCTADHCSACVFDSEHNCTVCDAGYKLDSDNITCTAKVCGVANCATCVFDTEDKCEVCTGNYKRGADNVSCEAMPCTVDNCDTCVTEQDSVCQSCSANCKLDLDGKTCTEKVCQAENCAQCVYDTEDTCEVCQGNYKRGEDNITCEAMTCTAANCDTCVTEQDSVCQNCSANHKLDLDGKTCTEKTCQAENCASCIFDTENLCEVCEGNYKRGADNVSCEAMPCTVDNCDTCVTEQDSVCQSCSANHKLDLDGKTCTEKVCQAENCYQCVGDTEDLCEVCESNFKRGEDNTTCEAMTCTAANCDVCVTEQDSVCQNCSANYKLDLDGKTCTEKVCGVAHCSECVFDTEDVCATCDANFKLSSDSATCTEKVCHADNCAQCVYDTEDTCEVCQSNFKRGEDNTTCEAMTCTVDNCDICVTEQDSVCQNCSANYKLNAEGTTCTEKVCQVGNCSSCVYDTEDQCNTCATGYTASGSGCISETTSSGPSTTALIGIIVGVIVALLILLLFLALFFFFFGK
;
A
#
# COMPACT_ATOMS: atom_id res chain seq x y z
N MET A 1 -12.02 5.25 -19.81
CA MET A 1 -11.37 6.55 -20.13
C MET A 1 -12.06 7.14 -21.37
N THR A 2 -12.32 8.45 -21.42
CA THR A 2 -12.87 9.15 -22.59
C THR A 2 -11.81 10.11 -23.19
N THR A 3 -12.05 10.62 -24.40
CA THR A 3 -11.05 11.35 -25.23
C THR A 3 -10.78 12.79 -24.81
N SER A 4 -10.59 13.03 -23.51
CA SER A 4 -10.21 14.33 -22.93
C SER A 4 -8.68 14.54 -23.01
N SER A 5 -8.23 15.75 -23.33
CA SER A 5 -6.80 16.06 -23.53
C SER A 5 -6.00 16.36 -22.26
N LYS A 6 -6.46 15.90 -21.09
CA LYS A 6 -5.80 16.08 -19.78
C LYS A 6 -5.46 14.71 -19.19
N ALA A 7 -4.20 14.52 -18.78
CA ALA A 7 -3.78 13.31 -18.08
C ALA A 7 -4.63 13.09 -16.82
N SER A 8 -5.05 11.85 -16.57
CA SER A 8 -5.69 11.50 -15.30
C SER A 8 -4.61 11.14 -14.29
N LEU A 9 -4.39 12.00 -13.30
CA LEU A 9 -3.61 11.68 -12.11
C LEU A 9 -4.57 11.12 -11.07
N ASN A 10 -4.44 9.83 -10.75
CA ASN A 10 -5.26 9.16 -9.76
C ASN A 10 -4.34 8.75 -8.60
N TYR A 11 -4.58 9.30 -7.41
CA TYR A 11 -3.78 9.04 -6.23
C TYR A 11 -4.69 8.49 -5.14
N VAL A 12 -4.32 7.36 -4.53
CA VAL A 12 -5.08 6.70 -3.48
C VAL A 12 -4.12 6.15 -2.42
N THR A 13 -4.35 6.46 -1.16
CA THR A 13 -3.52 6.08 -0.01
C THR A 13 -4.35 5.41 1.08
N GLU A 14 -3.71 4.67 1.97
CA GLU A 14 -4.33 4.00 3.13
C GLU A 14 -5.53 3.10 2.76
N CYS A 15 -5.50 2.54 1.55
CA CYS A 15 -6.61 1.82 0.95
C CYS A 15 -6.89 0.52 1.68
N LYS A 16 -8.15 0.22 2.00
CA LYS A 16 -8.59 -1.10 2.49
C LYS A 16 -9.40 -1.81 1.42
N ILE A 17 -8.93 -2.97 0.96
CA ILE A 17 -9.51 -3.74 -0.15
C ILE A 17 -9.94 -5.12 0.38
N GLN A 18 -11.22 -5.43 0.23
CA GLN A 18 -11.85 -6.65 0.74
C GLN A 18 -13.00 -7.10 -0.18
N GLY A 19 -13.51 -8.32 0.00
CA GLY A 19 -14.55 -8.89 -0.86
C GLY A 19 -14.02 -9.18 -2.26
N ASP A 20 -14.76 -8.77 -3.30
CA ASP A 20 -14.38 -9.03 -4.70
C ASP A 20 -13.13 -8.25 -5.17
N GLY A 21 -12.65 -7.28 -4.39
CA GLY A 21 -11.43 -6.52 -4.67
C GLY A 21 -11.64 -5.24 -5.48
N ILE A 22 -10.63 -4.84 -6.24
CA ILE A 22 -10.65 -3.61 -7.07
C ILE A 22 -10.13 -3.90 -8.47
N GLY A 23 -10.69 -3.25 -9.49
CA GLY A 23 -10.34 -3.49 -10.89
C GLY A 23 -10.14 -2.22 -11.71
N PHE A 24 -8.97 -2.08 -12.33
CA PHE A 24 -8.67 -1.05 -13.31
C PHE A 24 -8.66 -1.66 -14.72
N THR A 25 -9.65 -1.32 -15.53
CA THR A 25 -9.76 -1.80 -16.93
C THR A 25 -9.56 -0.64 -17.89
N ALA A 26 -8.53 -0.72 -18.72
CA ALA A 26 -8.22 0.26 -19.76
C ALA A 26 -8.97 -0.04 -21.07
N PHE A 27 -8.42 0.32 -22.22
CA PHE A 27 -9.09 0.15 -23.51
C PHE A 27 -9.17 -1.32 -23.92
N THR A 28 -10.19 -1.70 -24.68
CA THR A 28 -10.35 -3.08 -25.19
C THR A 28 -9.48 -3.39 -26.42
N SER A 29 -8.80 -2.38 -26.97
CA SER A 29 -7.87 -2.47 -28.10
C SER A 29 -6.78 -1.39 -28.01
N SER A 30 -5.67 -1.59 -28.71
CA SER A 30 -4.56 -0.61 -28.87
C SER A 30 -5.04 0.80 -29.25
N VAL A 31 -4.40 1.83 -28.68
CA VAL A 31 -4.81 3.24 -28.78
C VAL A 31 -3.65 4.18 -29.17
N SER A 32 -3.32 4.21 -30.46
CA SER A 32 -2.18 4.95 -31.02
C SER A 32 -2.35 6.47 -31.21
N SER A 33 -3.36 7.10 -30.62
CA SER A 33 -3.64 8.54 -30.83
C SER A 33 -2.96 9.44 -29.81
N SER A 34 -2.20 10.44 -30.28
CA SER A 34 -1.60 11.51 -29.46
C SER A 34 -2.61 12.45 -28.77
N LYS A 35 -3.92 12.18 -28.89
CA LYS A 35 -5.01 12.90 -28.22
C LYS A 35 -5.62 12.13 -27.04
N ILE A 36 -5.15 10.92 -26.76
CA ILE A 36 -5.65 10.10 -25.66
C ILE A 36 -4.85 10.45 -24.40
N PRO A 37 -5.52 10.69 -23.26
CA PRO A 37 -4.83 11.10 -22.05
C PRO A 37 -4.01 9.95 -21.48
N VAL A 38 -2.83 10.30 -20.95
CA VAL A 38 -2.00 9.42 -20.13
C VAL A 38 -2.79 9.03 -18.87
N PHE A 39 -2.73 7.75 -18.50
CA PHE A 39 -3.31 7.27 -17.24
C PHE A 39 -2.21 7.06 -16.22
N ASN A 40 -2.19 7.89 -15.18
CA ASN A 40 -1.32 7.69 -14.03
C ASN A 40 -2.15 7.23 -12.83
N LEU A 41 -1.72 6.12 -12.21
CA LEU A 41 -2.27 5.57 -10.99
C LEU A 41 -1.14 5.43 -9.98
N THR A 42 -1.33 5.98 -8.79
CA THR A 42 -0.51 5.71 -7.63
C THR A 42 -1.42 5.21 -6.51
N MET A 43 -1.19 3.99 -6.07
CA MET A 43 -1.75 3.39 -4.86
C MET A 43 -0.61 3.17 -3.88
N ALA A 44 -0.75 3.62 -2.63
CA ALA A 44 0.23 3.37 -1.59
C ALA A 44 -0.44 2.95 -0.28
N GLN A 45 0.31 2.30 0.61
CA GLN A 45 -0.15 1.87 1.95
C GLN A 45 -1.47 1.09 1.88
N THR A 46 -1.51 0.07 1.01
CA THR A 46 -2.73 -0.65 0.67
C THR A 46 -2.86 -1.94 1.47
N THR A 47 -3.89 -2.04 2.31
CA THR A 47 -4.23 -3.27 3.04
C THR A 47 -5.23 -4.10 2.25
N VAL A 48 -4.93 -5.38 2.02
CA VAL A 48 -5.78 -6.31 1.26
C VAL A 48 -6.19 -7.51 2.12
N THR A 49 -7.48 -7.82 2.18
CA THR A 49 -8.02 -8.96 2.94
C THR A 49 -8.76 -9.91 1.98
N ASN A 50 -8.08 -10.98 1.59
CA ASN A 50 -8.55 -12.06 0.72
C ASN A 50 -9.28 -11.58 -0.55
N ALA A 51 -8.73 -10.55 -1.19
CA ALA A 51 -9.30 -9.87 -2.34
C ALA A 51 -8.22 -9.63 -3.40
N THR A 52 -8.62 -9.32 -4.64
CA THR A 52 -7.68 -9.21 -5.76
C THR A 52 -7.63 -7.78 -6.32
N ILE A 53 -6.43 -7.27 -6.57
CA ILE A 53 -6.18 -6.04 -7.32
C ILE A 53 -5.97 -6.40 -8.78
N THR A 54 -6.94 -6.03 -9.61
CA THR A 54 -7.01 -6.43 -11.03
C THR A 54 -6.63 -5.26 -11.94
N VAL A 55 -5.76 -5.49 -12.93
CA VAL A 55 -5.34 -4.47 -13.92
C VAL A 55 -5.35 -5.10 -15.31
N THR A 56 -6.20 -4.61 -16.22
CA THR A 56 -6.42 -5.27 -17.52
C THR A 56 -6.65 -4.28 -18.68
N GLY A 57 -6.49 -4.76 -19.92
CA GLY A 57 -6.72 -3.98 -21.13
C GLY A 57 -5.48 -3.25 -21.64
N TYR A 58 -5.67 -2.47 -22.70
CA TYR A 58 -4.65 -1.70 -23.39
C TYR A 58 -4.48 -0.33 -22.73
N TYR A 59 -3.34 -0.12 -22.08
CA TYR A 59 -3.02 1.13 -21.38
C TYR A 59 -2.39 2.15 -22.34
N PRO A 60 -2.84 3.42 -22.34
CA PRO A 60 -2.32 4.44 -23.25
C PRO A 60 -0.81 4.63 -23.14
N PRO A 61 -0.11 5.00 -24.24
CA PRO A 61 1.32 5.27 -24.19
C PRO A 61 1.73 6.25 -23.08
N SER A 62 2.90 6.04 -22.50
CA SER A 62 3.47 6.83 -21.39
C SER A 62 2.71 6.77 -20.05
N SER A 63 1.76 5.84 -19.88
CA SER A 63 1.04 5.63 -18.61
C SER A 63 1.92 5.03 -17.52
N ILE A 64 1.74 5.49 -16.27
CA ILE A 64 2.46 4.96 -15.10
C ILE A 64 1.46 4.36 -14.11
N LEU A 65 1.66 3.10 -13.74
CA LEU A 65 0.91 2.44 -12.67
C LEU A 65 1.88 2.10 -11.55
N MET A 66 1.64 2.63 -10.36
CA MET A 66 2.43 2.37 -9.17
C MET A 66 1.52 1.86 -8.07
N ILE A 67 1.84 0.70 -7.52
CA ILE A 67 1.23 0.15 -6.32
C ILE A 67 2.37 -0.15 -5.35
N SER A 68 2.39 0.54 -4.21
CA SER A 68 3.47 0.45 -3.22
C SER A 68 2.95 0.15 -1.81
N TYR A 69 3.82 -0.37 -0.95
CA TYR A 69 3.53 -0.63 0.48
C TYR A 69 2.23 -1.40 0.67
N THR A 70 2.10 -2.55 -0.01
CA THR A 70 0.89 -3.37 0.03
C THR A 70 1.03 -4.48 1.05
N THR A 71 0.15 -4.53 2.04
CA THR A 71 0.10 -5.58 3.06
C THR A 71 -1.15 -6.43 2.87
N ALA A 72 -1.00 -7.73 2.61
CA ALA A 72 -2.09 -8.61 2.22
C ALA A 72 -2.22 -9.85 3.12
N THR A 73 -3.43 -10.10 3.64
CA THR A 73 -3.81 -11.36 4.29
C THR A 73 -4.75 -12.12 3.37
N MET A 74 -4.33 -13.29 2.89
CA MET A 74 -4.93 -13.98 1.75
C MET A 74 -5.35 -15.41 2.12
N GLN A 75 -6.33 -15.98 1.42
CA GLN A 75 -6.82 -17.33 1.69
C GLN A 75 -6.87 -18.20 0.43
N GLY A 76 -6.87 -19.52 0.63
CA GLY A 76 -7.02 -20.51 -0.43
C GLY A 76 -5.98 -20.33 -1.55
N THR A 77 -6.48 -20.13 -2.77
CA THR A 77 -5.69 -19.86 -3.99
C THR A 77 -5.92 -18.45 -4.54
N THR A 78 -6.54 -17.55 -3.77
CA THR A 78 -6.85 -16.17 -4.22
C THR A 78 -5.55 -15.44 -4.55
N PRO A 79 -5.40 -14.84 -5.76
CA PRO A 79 -4.23 -14.07 -6.11
C PRO A 79 -4.31 -12.65 -5.55
N LEU A 80 -3.17 -12.05 -5.23
CA LEU A 80 -3.12 -10.64 -4.78
C LEU A 80 -3.28 -9.69 -5.98
N TYR A 81 -2.43 -9.83 -7.00
CA TYR A 81 -2.51 -9.07 -8.24
C TYR A 81 -2.95 -9.96 -9.41
N ASP A 82 -3.98 -9.55 -10.15
CA ASP A 82 -4.40 -10.21 -11.39
C ASP A 82 -4.24 -9.28 -12.59
N PHE A 83 -3.10 -9.42 -13.27
CA PHE A 83 -2.74 -8.61 -14.44
C PHE A 83 -2.89 -9.41 -15.74
N ARG A 84 -3.80 -10.40 -15.78
CA ARG A 84 -4.12 -11.15 -17.00
C ARG A 84 -4.74 -10.23 -18.04
N SER A 85 -4.21 -10.27 -19.26
CA SER A 85 -4.60 -9.37 -20.37
C SER A 85 -4.30 -7.88 -20.13
N LEU A 86 -3.40 -7.53 -19.21
CA LEU A 86 -2.74 -6.22 -19.20
C LEU A 86 -1.84 -6.09 -20.44
N VAL A 87 -2.11 -5.11 -21.31
CA VAL A 87 -1.29 -4.80 -22.48
C VAL A 87 -0.70 -3.38 -22.33
N PRO A 88 0.55 -3.25 -21.88
CA PRO A 88 1.24 -1.97 -21.85
C PRO A 88 1.63 -1.55 -23.28
N GLU A 89 1.10 -0.43 -23.77
CA GLU A 89 1.61 0.18 -25.01
C GLU A 89 2.96 0.90 -24.75
N ASN A 90 3.48 1.66 -25.71
CA ASN A 90 4.84 2.22 -25.64
C ASN A 90 5.05 3.14 -24.42
N HIS A 91 6.21 3.02 -23.75
CA HIS A 91 6.59 3.77 -22.55
C HIS A 91 5.63 3.60 -21.34
N VAL A 92 4.80 2.57 -21.32
CA VAL A 92 3.96 2.26 -20.16
C VAL A 92 4.79 1.55 -19.11
N VAL A 93 4.78 2.05 -17.87
CA VAL A 93 5.56 1.48 -16.77
C VAL A 93 4.67 1.08 -15.61
N VAL A 94 4.89 -0.13 -15.09
CA VAL A 94 4.15 -0.71 -13.97
C VAL A 94 5.12 -1.05 -12.85
N TYR A 95 4.83 -0.56 -11.65
CA TYR A 95 5.60 -0.75 -10.43
C TYR A 95 4.73 -1.43 -9.36
N LEU A 96 5.20 -2.58 -8.87
CA LEU A 96 4.74 -3.24 -7.66
C LEU A 96 5.90 -3.18 -6.66
N LEU A 97 5.80 -2.32 -5.65
CA LEU A 97 6.87 -2.02 -4.71
C LEU A 97 6.45 -2.42 -3.30
N GLU A 98 7.37 -2.99 -2.52
CA GLU A 98 7.20 -3.17 -1.06
C GLU A 98 5.89 -3.90 -0.73
N THR A 99 5.78 -5.14 -1.20
CA THR A 99 4.57 -5.97 -1.04
C THR A 99 4.82 -7.08 -0.04
N THR A 100 4.06 -7.11 1.05
CA THR A 100 4.06 -8.21 2.02
C THR A 100 2.74 -8.96 1.94
N ALA A 101 2.76 -10.28 1.69
CA ALA A 101 1.55 -11.07 1.46
C ALA A 101 1.60 -12.45 2.14
N VAL A 102 0.62 -12.76 2.99
CA VAL A 102 0.57 -14.00 3.77
C VAL A 102 -0.68 -14.81 3.39
N TRP A 103 -0.50 -16.08 3.03
CA TRP A 103 -1.60 -17.05 2.87
C TRP A 103 -1.76 -17.94 4.11
N ASN A 104 -2.95 -18.52 4.30
CA ASN A 104 -3.19 -19.49 5.37
C ASN A 104 -2.23 -20.69 5.31
N ALA A 105 -1.56 -20.98 6.44
CA ALA A 105 -0.69 -22.14 6.59
C ALA A 105 -1.44 -23.45 6.31
N GLY A 106 -0.77 -24.40 5.62
CA GLY A 106 -1.37 -25.69 5.23
C GLY A 106 -2.38 -25.61 4.07
N GLY A 107 -2.71 -24.42 3.58
CA GLY A 107 -3.50 -24.22 2.36
C GLY A 107 -2.72 -24.53 1.08
N ALA A 108 -3.41 -24.42 -0.06
CA ALA A 108 -2.78 -24.57 -1.38
C ALA A 108 -1.86 -23.38 -1.76
N GLY A 109 -2.11 -22.20 -1.20
CA GLY A 109 -1.43 -20.95 -1.53
C GLY A 109 -1.95 -20.32 -2.84
N GLY A 110 -1.98 -18.99 -2.89
CA GLY A 110 -2.26 -18.23 -4.12
C GLY A 110 -0.97 -17.73 -4.79
N ALA A 111 -1.13 -17.04 -5.91
CA ALA A 111 -0.03 -16.32 -6.55
C ALA A 111 0.01 -14.86 -6.07
N VAL A 112 1.19 -14.30 -5.83
CA VAL A 112 1.31 -12.84 -5.61
C VAL A 112 0.89 -12.10 -6.89
N LEU A 113 1.37 -12.54 -8.06
CA LEU A 113 1.00 -11.97 -9.35
C LEU A 113 0.56 -13.05 -10.36
N LEU A 114 -0.64 -12.88 -10.93
CA LEU A 114 -1.08 -13.57 -12.14
C LEU A 114 -0.81 -12.73 -13.39
N VAL A 115 -0.30 -13.41 -14.42
CA VAL A 115 -0.13 -12.88 -15.79
C VAL A 115 -0.62 -13.90 -16.82
N GLY A 116 -0.62 -13.53 -18.11
CA GLY A 116 -1.17 -14.32 -19.22
C GLY A 116 -2.49 -13.76 -19.72
N GLY A 117 -3.43 -14.62 -20.12
CA GLY A 117 -4.73 -14.23 -20.65
C GLY A 117 -4.84 -14.29 -22.18
N GLN A 118 -5.93 -13.73 -22.73
CA GLN A 118 -6.27 -13.85 -24.16
C GLN A 118 -5.49 -12.84 -25.05
N ALA A 119 -5.10 -11.70 -24.49
CA ALA A 119 -4.28 -10.71 -25.18
C ALA A 119 -2.79 -11.06 -25.07
N ARG A 120 -2.01 -10.77 -26.12
CA ARG A 120 -0.54 -10.81 -26.04
C ARG A 120 -0.06 -9.63 -25.20
N GLN A 121 0.61 -9.93 -24.09
CA GLN A 121 1.24 -8.95 -23.22
C GLN A 121 2.61 -8.60 -23.81
N LEU A 122 2.61 -7.66 -24.76
CA LEU A 122 3.82 -7.14 -25.39
C LEU A 122 4.29 -5.90 -24.64
N LEU A 123 5.41 -5.99 -23.92
CA LEU A 123 6.09 -4.81 -23.39
C LEU A 123 6.89 -4.19 -24.53
N GLN A 124 6.29 -3.23 -25.22
CA GLN A 124 6.85 -2.61 -26.42
C GLN A 124 7.54 -1.28 -26.10
N SER A 125 8.72 -1.03 -26.68
CA SER A 125 9.34 0.30 -26.80
C SER A 125 9.37 1.09 -25.48
N ASN A 126 10.37 0.76 -24.66
CA ASN A 126 10.68 1.41 -23.38
C ASN A 126 9.60 1.21 -22.29
N SER A 127 8.72 0.21 -22.44
CA SER A 127 7.77 -0.18 -21.40
C SER A 127 8.41 -1.11 -20.36
N GLY A 128 8.04 -0.91 -19.10
CA GLY A 128 8.64 -1.58 -17.95
C GLY A 128 7.61 -2.26 -17.05
N PHE A 129 8.01 -3.38 -16.47
CA PHE A 129 7.32 -4.02 -15.37
C PHE A 129 8.31 -4.31 -14.26
N TYR A 130 8.05 -3.81 -13.06
CA TYR A 130 8.93 -3.92 -11.91
C TYR A 130 8.13 -4.51 -10.75
N MET A 131 8.62 -5.60 -10.18
CA MET A 131 8.21 -6.13 -8.88
C MET A 131 9.43 -6.08 -7.96
N VAL A 132 9.38 -5.28 -6.90
CA VAL A 132 10.56 -4.96 -6.07
C VAL A 132 10.19 -5.10 -4.60
N LYS A 133 11.06 -5.75 -3.80
CA LYS A 133 10.84 -6.00 -2.36
C LYS A 133 9.48 -6.67 -2.10
N THR A 134 9.29 -7.87 -2.65
CA THR A 134 8.08 -8.67 -2.39
C THR A 134 8.40 -9.73 -1.35
N HIS A 135 7.78 -9.69 -0.17
CA HIS A 135 7.81 -10.76 0.81
C HIS A 135 6.50 -11.54 0.78
N ALA A 136 6.57 -12.86 0.59
CA ALA A 136 5.39 -13.72 0.57
C ALA A 136 5.54 -14.93 1.50
N THR A 137 4.49 -15.26 2.25
CA THR A 137 4.49 -16.42 3.17
C THR A 137 3.36 -17.38 2.80
N TYR A 138 3.67 -18.68 2.68
CA TYR A 138 2.74 -19.73 2.22
C TYR A 138 2.11 -19.50 0.83
N ALA A 139 2.68 -18.61 0.01
CA ALA A 139 2.27 -18.42 -1.37
C ALA A 139 2.61 -19.65 -2.22
N ALA A 140 1.78 -19.94 -3.22
CA ALA A 140 2.10 -20.93 -4.24
C ALA A 140 3.18 -20.40 -5.18
N HIS A 141 3.04 -19.14 -5.62
CA HIS A 141 3.89 -18.54 -6.66
C HIS A 141 4.13 -17.05 -6.37
N ILE A 142 5.32 -16.52 -6.66
CA ILE A 142 5.52 -15.07 -6.76
C ILE A 142 4.93 -14.57 -8.08
N LEU A 143 5.23 -15.26 -9.19
CA LEU A 143 4.61 -14.98 -10.48
C LEU A 143 4.10 -16.27 -11.13
N HIS A 144 2.83 -16.25 -11.55
CA HIS A 144 2.20 -17.37 -12.23
C HIS A 144 1.52 -16.93 -13.52
N GLN A 145 2.04 -17.42 -14.65
CA GLN A 145 1.43 -17.25 -15.96
C GLN A 145 0.42 -18.38 -16.23
N VAL A 146 -0.86 -18.06 -16.10
CA VAL A 146 -1.96 -19.03 -16.27
C VAL A 146 -2.50 -19.07 -17.70
N LEU A 147 -3.32 -20.08 -17.97
CA LEU A 147 -4.23 -20.13 -19.13
C LEU A 147 -5.40 -19.15 -18.95
N PRO A 148 -6.09 -18.70 -20.03
CA PRO A 148 -6.02 -19.16 -21.42
C PRO A 148 -4.76 -18.75 -22.18
N LYS A 149 -4.56 -19.35 -23.36
CA LYS A 149 -3.51 -18.96 -24.30
C LYS A 149 -3.93 -17.67 -25.00
N CYS A 150 -3.02 -16.71 -25.08
CA CYS A 150 -3.19 -15.59 -25.98
C CYS A 150 -3.18 -16.04 -27.45
N SER A 151 -3.70 -15.19 -28.35
CA SER A 151 -3.83 -15.50 -29.78
C SER A 151 -2.50 -15.83 -30.50
N SER A 152 -1.35 -15.38 -29.96
CA SER A 152 -0.04 -15.85 -30.39
C SER A 152 0.36 -17.10 -29.61
N SER A 153 0.41 -18.25 -30.29
CA SER A 153 0.84 -19.53 -29.69
C SER A 153 2.31 -19.58 -29.22
N VAL A 154 3.09 -18.52 -29.46
CA VAL A 154 4.53 -18.44 -29.20
C VAL A 154 4.92 -17.24 -28.33
N TYR A 155 4.32 -16.07 -28.54
CA TYR A 155 4.72 -14.81 -27.88
C TYR A 155 3.60 -14.30 -26.97
N CYS A 156 3.51 -14.83 -25.74
CA CYS A 156 2.41 -14.48 -24.84
C CYS A 156 2.76 -13.36 -23.87
N LEU A 157 3.86 -13.52 -23.14
CA LEU A 157 4.54 -12.45 -22.42
C LEU A 157 5.85 -12.22 -23.17
N ASP A 158 5.92 -11.10 -23.90
CA ASP A 158 7.01 -10.81 -24.82
C ASP A 158 7.56 -9.41 -24.57
N VAL A 159 8.89 -9.32 -24.52
CA VAL A 159 9.62 -8.11 -24.17
C VAL A 159 10.37 -7.60 -25.40
N TYR A 160 9.92 -6.46 -25.94
CA TYR A 160 10.44 -5.85 -27.16
C TYR A 160 10.96 -4.45 -26.87
N ASN A 161 12.27 -4.31 -26.67
CA ASN A 161 12.92 -3.10 -26.16
C ASN A 161 12.28 -2.56 -24.86
N GLY A 162 11.68 -3.47 -24.08
CA GLY A 162 11.14 -3.21 -22.74
C GLY A 162 11.92 -3.97 -21.67
N LEU A 163 11.40 -3.94 -20.44
CA LEU A 163 12.03 -4.59 -19.30
C LEU A 163 10.99 -5.25 -18.38
N ILE A 164 11.29 -6.45 -17.90
CA ILE A 164 10.63 -7.06 -16.73
C ILE A 164 11.69 -7.29 -15.67
N ALA A 165 11.43 -6.81 -14.45
CA ALA A 165 12.27 -6.94 -13.27
C ALA A 165 11.47 -7.57 -12.13
N ILE A 166 12.04 -8.58 -11.49
CA ILE A 166 11.57 -9.15 -10.22
C ILE A 166 12.77 -9.17 -9.28
N ASP A 167 12.82 -8.23 -8.36
CA ASP A 167 14.01 -7.94 -7.54
C ASP A 167 13.71 -7.97 -6.05
N VAL A 168 14.62 -8.55 -5.27
CA VAL A 168 14.51 -8.63 -3.80
C VAL A 168 13.18 -9.32 -3.38
N ALA A 169 12.78 -10.34 -4.13
CA ALA A 169 11.54 -11.06 -3.88
C ALA A 169 11.81 -12.35 -3.08
N THR A 170 11.21 -12.46 -1.91
CA THR A 170 11.34 -13.59 -0.98
C THR A 170 10.01 -14.31 -0.85
N CYS A 171 10.04 -15.63 -0.94
CA CYS A 171 8.91 -16.50 -0.61
C CYS A 171 9.33 -17.50 0.46
N VAL A 172 8.61 -17.50 1.59
CA VAL A 172 8.84 -18.33 2.77
C VAL A 172 7.74 -19.39 2.89
N SER A 173 8.15 -20.64 3.12
CA SER A 173 7.26 -21.81 3.14
C SER A 173 6.37 -21.92 1.89
N CYS A 174 6.95 -21.63 0.71
CA CYS A 174 6.25 -21.69 -0.57
C CYS A 174 5.59 -23.05 -0.80
N THR A 175 4.34 -23.05 -1.25
CA THR A 175 3.58 -24.29 -1.55
C THR A 175 3.75 -24.73 -3.02
N GLY A 176 4.30 -23.88 -3.89
CA GLY A 176 4.59 -24.16 -5.29
C GLY A 176 5.84 -23.45 -5.82
N ASN A 177 6.01 -23.45 -7.14
CA ASN A 177 7.19 -22.86 -7.80
C ASN A 177 7.24 -21.33 -7.66
N PHE A 178 8.42 -20.75 -7.40
CA PHE A 178 8.55 -19.29 -7.30
C PHE A 178 8.08 -18.57 -8.58
N LEU A 179 8.52 -19.04 -9.76
CA LEU A 179 8.00 -18.66 -11.07
C LEU A 179 7.32 -19.87 -11.73
N ARG A 180 6.04 -19.73 -12.09
CA ARG A 180 5.27 -20.76 -12.78
C ARG A 180 4.69 -20.29 -14.11
N SER A 181 4.67 -21.16 -15.10
CA SER A 181 3.85 -21.01 -16.31
C SER A 181 3.18 -22.31 -16.74
N ASP A 182 1.87 -22.24 -16.93
CA ASP A 182 1.07 -23.31 -17.55
C ASP A 182 0.93 -23.10 -19.08
N GLN A 183 1.57 -22.09 -19.66
CA GLN A 183 1.55 -21.87 -21.11
C GLN A 183 2.38 -22.93 -21.83
N THR A 184 1.77 -23.58 -22.82
CA THR A 184 2.44 -24.62 -23.63
C THR A 184 3.41 -24.04 -24.68
N GLY A 185 3.55 -22.72 -24.76
CA GLY A 185 4.41 -22.01 -25.72
C GLY A 185 5.75 -21.65 -25.09
N ARG A 186 6.04 -20.35 -25.04
CA ARG A 186 7.15 -19.77 -24.26
C ARG A 186 6.58 -19.06 -23.03
N PHE A 187 7.24 -19.19 -21.89
CA PHE A 187 6.84 -18.46 -20.67
C PHE A 187 7.23 -16.98 -20.81
N PHE A 188 8.53 -16.66 -20.88
CA PHE A 188 9.02 -15.34 -21.29
C PHE A 188 9.66 -15.39 -22.68
N SER A 189 9.32 -14.42 -23.53
CA SER A 189 9.94 -14.20 -24.84
C SER A 189 10.67 -12.86 -24.90
N GLY A 190 11.77 -12.81 -25.65
CA GLY A 190 12.44 -11.57 -26.03
C GLY A 190 12.62 -11.49 -27.54
N SER A 191 11.71 -10.80 -28.22
CA SER A 191 11.71 -10.70 -29.68
C SER A 191 12.74 -9.69 -30.24
N SER A 192 13.14 -8.66 -29.49
CA SER A 192 14.28 -7.79 -29.80
C SER A 192 14.65 -6.94 -28.58
N GLY A 193 15.93 -6.87 -28.21
CA GLY A 193 16.47 -5.92 -27.21
C GLY A 193 15.83 -5.92 -25.81
N GLY A 194 14.88 -6.82 -25.54
CA GLY A 194 14.17 -6.89 -24.27
C GLY A 194 15.04 -7.41 -23.13
N VAL A 195 14.74 -6.97 -21.91
CA VAL A 195 15.42 -7.39 -20.69
C VAL A 195 14.45 -8.14 -19.79
N VAL A 196 14.83 -9.33 -19.32
CA VAL A 196 14.24 -9.93 -18.11
C VAL A 196 15.33 -10.06 -17.07
N ARG A 197 15.12 -9.39 -15.93
CA ARG A 197 15.94 -9.52 -14.72
C ARG A 197 15.12 -10.18 -13.63
N ILE A 198 15.72 -11.18 -13.00
CA ILE A 198 15.22 -11.79 -11.77
C ILE A 198 16.42 -11.76 -10.82
N SER A 199 16.37 -10.91 -9.80
CA SER A 199 17.53 -10.62 -8.94
C SER A 199 17.24 -10.67 -7.45
N ASN A 200 18.23 -11.12 -6.66
CA ASN A 200 18.16 -11.17 -5.20
C ASN A 200 16.91 -11.91 -4.66
N CYS A 201 16.47 -12.95 -5.37
CA CYS A 201 15.26 -13.70 -5.02
C CYS A 201 15.56 -14.91 -4.13
N THR A 202 14.77 -15.09 -3.09
CA THR A 202 14.89 -16.21 -2.14
C THR A 202 13.62 -17.05 -2.09
N SER A 203 13.75 -18.36 -2.20
CA SER A 203 12.63 -19.31 -2.16
C SER A 203 12.91 -20.43 -1.15
N VAL A 204 12.10 -20.50 -0.11
CA VAL A 204 12.17 -21.50 0.97
C VAL A 204 10.83 -22.22 1.06
N GLY A 205 10.83 -23.55 1.18
CA GLY A 205 9.64 -24.40 1.15
C GLY A 205 9.83 -25.73 0.40
N GLY A 206 11.05 -26.03 -0.06
CA GLY A 206 11.36 -27.25 -0.81
C GLY A 206 10.89 -27.25 -2.28
N GLN A 207 10.37 -26.13 -2.77
CA GLN A 207 9.78 -26.03 -4.12
C GLN A 207 10.78 -25.52 -5.17
N PRO A 208 10.72 -26.02 -6.43
CA PRO A 208 11.62 -25.57 -7.48
C PRO A 208 11.41 -24.11 -7.88
N PHE A 209 12.48 -23.37 -8.16
CA PHE A 209 12.41 -21.94 -8.49
C PHE A 209 11.60 -21.65 -9.76
N ILE A 210 11.78 -22.44 -10.82
CA ILE A 210 11.11 -22.21 -12.11
C ILE A 210 10.41 -23.48 -12.59
N TYR A 211 9.16 -23.33 -13.03
CA TYR A 211 8.46 -24.34 -13.83
C TYR A 211 7.76 -23.69 -15.04
N GLY A 212 8.06 -24.17 -16.24
CA GLY A 212 7.30 -23.83 -17.45
C GLY A 212 6.80 -25.09 -18.15
N ALA A 213 5.50 -25.17 -18.44
CA ALA A 213 4.86 -26.32 -19.09
C ALA A 213 5.10 -26.41 -20.62
N GLY A 214 5.75 -25.41 -21.22
CA GLY A 214 5.86 -25.23 -22.66
C GLY A 214 7.14 -25.76 -23.32
N ALA A 215 7.50 -25.17 -24.45
CA ALA A 215 8.73 -25.49 -25.18
C ALA A 215 9.97 -24.88 -24.50
N ASN A 216 9.87 -23.63 -24.05
CA ASN A 216 10.96 -22.89 -23.42
C ASN A 216 10.43 -22.03 -22.25
N SER A 217 11.14 -22.03 -21.12
CA SER A 217 10.80 -21.13 -20.01
C SER A 217 11.24 -19.70 -20.31
N PHE A 218 12.36 -19.54 -21.01
CA PHE A 218 12.84 -18.25 -21.51
C PHE A 218 13.37 -18.48 -22.93
N GLU A 219 13.03 -17.64 -23.90
CA GLU A 219 13.70 -17.63 -25.20
C GLU A 219 13.85 -16.21 -25.72
N PHE A 220 15.09 -15.72 -25.72
CA PHE A 220 15.46 -14.36 -26.11
C PHE A 220 16.35 -14.39 -27.35
N SER A 221 16.13 -13.41 -28.22
CA SER A 221 16.79 -13.27 -29.52
C SER A 221 17.23 -11.83 -29.76
N ALA A 222 18.06 -11.59 -30.79
CA ALA A 222 18.38 -10.25 -31.30
C ALA A 222 18.75 -9.23 -30.18
N THR A 223 19.83 -9.49 -29.46
CA THR A 223 20.35 -8.66 -28.35
C THR A 223 19.51 -8.59 -27.07
N GLY A 224 18.46 -9.42 -26.95
CA GLY A 224 17.75 -9.59 -25.68
C GLY A 224 18.63 -10.16 -24.56
N ASN A 225 18.28 -9.82 -23.31
CA ASN A 225 19.06 -10.09 -22.11
C ASN A 225 18.21 -10.89 -21.10
N ILE A 226 18.75 -12.00 -20.59
CA ILE A 226 18.17 -12.80 -19.50
C ILE A 226 19.16 -12.77 -18.34
N ILE A 227 18.77 -12.19 -17.20
CA ILE A 227 19.63 -11.99 -16.04
C ILE A 227 19.03 -12.71 -14.84
N PHE A 228 19.71 -13.75 -14.37
CA PHE A 228 19.49 -14.37 -13.07
C PHE A 228 20.65 -14.00 -12.13
N TYR A 229 20.31 -13.39 -11.01
CA TYR A 229 21.27 -12.86 -10.07
C TYR A 229 20.84 -13.09 -8.62
N GLY A 230 21.75 -13.48 -7.71
CA GLY A 230 21.45 -13.54 -6.27
C GLY A 230 20.29 -14.47 -5.93
N ILE A 231 20.19 -15.63 -6.59
CA ILE A 231 19.04 -16.55 -6.46
C ILE A 231 19.36 -17.63 -5.42
N THR A 232 18.62 -17.67 -4.32
CA THR A 232 18.77 -18.69 -3.27
C THR A 232 17.51 -19.56 -3.16
N VAL A 233 17.69 -20.89 -3.25
CA VAL A 233 16.59 -21.86 -3.29
C VAL A 233 16.96 -23.09 -2.47
N ASP A 234 16.11 -23.49 -1.53
CA ASP A 234 16.29 -24.70 -0.72
C ASP A 234 15.98 -26.02 -1.48
N SER A 235 15.84 -25.93 -2.81
CA SER A 235 15.40 -27.00 -3.71
C SER A 235 16.06 -26.88 -5.08
N THR A 236 15.40 -27.29 -6.16
CA THR A 236 15.95 -27.27 -7.52
C THR A 236 15.72 -25.95 -8.26
N PHE A 237 16.63 -25.57 -9.15
CA PHE A 237 16.43 -24.38 -10.00
C PHE A 237 15.26 -24.56 -10.99
N LEU A 238 15.15 -25.75 -11.60
CA LEU A 238 14.03 -26.12 -12.48
C LEU A 238 13.18 -27.23 -11.85
N GLY A 239 11.86 -27.17 -12.03
CA GLY A 239 10.96 -28.26 -11.69
C GLY A 239 11.06 -29.44 -12.66
N SER A 240 10.68 -30.63 -12.18
CA SER A 240 10.70 -31.85 -13.00
C SER A 240 9.82 -31.69 -14.25
N GLY A 241 10.38 -31.96 -15.44
CA GLY A 241 9.69 -31.77 -16.72
C GLY A 241 9.53 -30.31 -17.16
N SER A 242 10.11 -29.33 -16.45
CA SER A 242 10.08 -27.92 -16.87
C SER A 242 10.81 -27.71 -18.19
N ALA A 243 10.22 -26.86 -19.02
CA ALA A 243 10.86 -26.22 -20.15
C ALA A 243 12.17 -25.53 -19.74
N LEU A 244 13.19 -25.62 -20.59
CA LEU A 244 14.53 -25.09 -20.30
C LEU A 244 14.68 -23.64 -20.78
N PRO A 245 15.45 -22.80 -20.07
CA PRO A 245 15.87 -21.49 -20.57
C PRO A 245 16.74 -21.67 -21.82
N ALA A 246 16.48 -20.86 -22.85
CA ALA A 246 17.16 -20.90 -24.14
C ALA A 246 17.72 -19.52 -24.53
N ALA A 247 18.93 -19.53 -25.06
CA ALA A 247 19.59 -18.37 -25.62
C ALA A 247 19.69 -18.55 -27.15
N ALA A 248 18.91 -17.76 -27.90
CA ALA A 248 19.03 -17.74 -29.35
C ALA A 248 20.26 -16.92 -29.79
N SER A 249 20.52 -16.84 -31.09
CA SER A 249 21.66 -16.10 -31.66
C SER A 249 21.67 -14.64 -31.20
N GLY A 250 22.81 -14.21 -30.66
CA GLY A 250 23.00 -12.85 -30.15
C GLY A 250 22.28 -12.53 -28.84
N CYS A 251 21.76 -13.53 -28.12
CA CYS A 251 21.23 -13.37 -26.76
C CYS A 251 22.36 -13.23 -25.73
N TYR A 252 22.09 -12.45 -24.69
CA TYR A 252 22.94 -12.24 -23.52
C TYR A 252 22.31 -12.96 -22.32
N TYR A 253 23.04 -13.87 -21.66
CA TYR A 253 22.54 -14.64 -20.53
C TYR A 253 23.50 -14.56 -19.35
N SER A 254 22.98 -14.16 -18.19
CA SER A 254 23.75 -13.96 -16.96
C SER A 254 23.23 -14.83 -15.84
N PHE A 255 24.14 -15.50 -15.13
CA PHE A 255 23.81 -16.52 -14.14
C PHE A 255 24.79 -16.45 -12.96
N MET A 256 24.59 -15.50 -12.05
CA MET A 256 25.58 -15.16 -11.03
C MET A 256 24.99 -15.21 -9.62
N HIS A 257 25.76 -15.66 -8.63
CA HIS A 257 25.32 -15.83 -7.24
C HIS A 257 24.07 -16.69 -7.10
N ILE A 258 24.16 -17.91 -7.62
CA ILE A 258 23.06 -18.86 -7.61
C ILE A 258 23.38 -19.93 -6.56
N ASN A 259 22.51 -20.12 -5.58
CA ASN A 259 22.64 -21.13 -4.54
C ASN A 259 21.42 -22.05 -4.56
N VAL A 260 21.59 -23.29 -5.03
CA VAL A 260 20.50 -24.27 -5.20
C VAL A 260 20.94 -25.68 -4.80
N VAL A 261 20.00 -26.56 -4.44
CA VAL A 261 20.30 -27.97 -4.16
C VAL A 261 20.69 -28.72 -5.43
N SER A 262 19.99 -28.47 -6.54
CA SER A 262 20.39 -28.96 -7.88
C SER A 262 19.79 -28.11 -9.01
N MET A 263 20.23 -28.32 -10.25
CA MET A 263 19.65 -27.64 -11.40
C MET A 263 18.28 -28.20 -11.83
N GLY A 264 17.86 -29.37 -11.34
CA GLY A 264 16.58 -30.00 -11.73
C GLY A 264 16.51 -30.53 -13.17
N THR A 265 17.63 -30.56 -13.90
CA THR A 265 17.73 -30.97 -15.30
C THR A 265 18.99 -31.79 -15.55
N THR A 266 18.99 -32.62 -16.60
CA THR A 266 20.16 -33.34 -17.14
C THR A 266 20.69 -32.74 -18.45
N THR A 267 20.09 -31.65 -18.93
CA THR A 267 20.48 -30.91 -20.13
C THR A 267 21.05 -29.57 -19.72
N LYS A 268 22.16 -29.15 -20.35
CA LYS A 268 22.83 -27.89 -20.01
C LYS A 268 21.94 -26.67 -20.27
N ILE A 269 21.88 -25.75 -19.32
CA ILE A 269 21.18 -24.47 -19.45
C ILE A 269 22.15 -23.27 -19.43
N PRO A 270 21.88 -22.17 -20.15
CA PRO A 270 20.84 -22.06 -21.18
C PRO A 270 21.14 -22.99 -22.36
N THR A 271 20.09 -23.50 -22.99
CA THR A 271 20.23 -24.20 -24.27
C THR A 271 20.57 -23.17 -25.35
N THR A 272 21.73 -23.30 -25.98
CA THR A 272 22.23 -22.32 -26.96
C THR A 272 21.97 -22.81 -28.38
N ALA A 273 21.23 -22.02 -29.18
CA ALA A 273 20.96 -22.35 -30.57
C ALA A 273 22.18 -22.19 -31.52
N SER A 274 23.21 -21.46 -31.07
CA SER A 274 24.39 -21.09 -31.86
C SER A 274 25.54 -20.62 -30.97
N THR A 275 26.77 -20.55 -31.51
CA THR A 275 27.95 -20.06 -30.78
C THR A 275 28.01 -18.53 -30.62
N THR A 276 26.99 -17.80 -31.08
CA THR A 276 26.92 -16.33 -31.13
C THR A 276 26.18 -15.70 -29.94
N SER A 277 25.80 -16.49 -28.94
CA SER A 277 25.26 -15.96 -27.67
C SER A 277 26.42 -15.70 -26.69
N ALA A 278 26.23 -14.85 -25.69
CA ALA A 278 27.17 -14.69 -24.57
C ALA A 278 26.53 -15.23 -23.29
N VAL A 279 27.29 -16.01 -22.51
CA VAL A 279 26.79 -16.68 -21.30
C VAL A 279 27.81 -16.49 -20.17
N TRP A 280 27.44 -15.65 -19.21
CA TRP A 280 28.22 -15.35 -18.01
C TRP A 280 27.75 -16.17 -16.83
N THR A 281 28.70 -16.71 -16.07
CA THR A 281 28.41 -17.50 -14.87
C THR A 281 29.47 -17.25 -13.81
N GLY A 282 29.07 -16.98 -12.57
CA GLY A 282 30.04 -16.71 -11.49
C GLY A 282 29.46 -16.95 -10.10
N ASN A 283 30.32 -17.37 -9.18
CA ASN A 283 29.96 -17.65 -7.78
C ASN A 283 28.65 -18.46 -7.65
N VAL A 284 28.61 -19.65 -8.28
CA VAL A 284 27.43 -20.54 -8.29
C VAL A 284 27.68 -21.74 -7.38
N THR A 285 26.78 -21.99 -6.44
CA THR A 285 26.79 -23.12 -5.51
C THR A 285 25.67 -24.10 -5.87
N VAL A 286 26.02 -25.37 -6.10
CA VAL A 286 25.06 -26.44 -6.43
C VAL A 286 25.24 -27.61 -5.47
N GLY A 287 24.24 -27.88 -4.64
CA GLY A 287 24.28 -28.92 -3.61
C GLY A 287 25.35 -28.66 -2.57
N GLY A 288 25.44 -27.41 -2.09
CA GLY A 288 26.46 -26.96 -1.13
C GLY A 288 27.91 -26.91 -1.65
N THR A 289 28.14 -27.22 -2.93
CA THR A 289 29.48 -27.15 -3.55
C THR A 289 29.59 -25.91 -4.43
N LEU A 290 30.56 -25.04 -4.15
CA LEU A 290 30.90 -23.89 -5.00
C LEU A 290 31.55 -24.35 -6.31
N MET A 291 31.07 -23.84 -7.45
CA MET A 291 31.54 -24.17 -8.79
C MET A 291 32.65 -23.21 -9.23
N THR A 292 33.91 -23.64 -9.08
CA THR A 292 35.10 -22.81 -9.33
C THR A 292 35.70 -22.93 -10.74
N SER A 293 35.04 -23.65 -11.66
CA SER A 293 35.53 -23.83 -13.04
C SER A 293 34.41 -24.10 -14.04
N ILE A 294 34.66 -23.80 -15.33
CA ILE A 294 33.74 -24.06 -16.43
C ILE A 294 33.42 -25.57 -16.57
N SER A 295 34.39 -26.45 -16.28
CA SER A 295 34.15 -27.90 -16.29
C SER A 295 33.28 -28.38 -15.12
N ALA A 296 33.41 -27.77 -13.93
CA ALA A 296 32.54 -28.05 -12.79
C ALA A 296 31.08 -27.60 -13.07
N LEU A 297 30.91 -26.38 -13.59
CA LEU A 297 29.61 -25.86 -14.06
C LEU A 297 28.99 -26.79 -15.12
N ALA A 298 29.77 -27.18 -16.12
CA ALA A 298 29.35 -28.11 -17.16
C ALA A 298 28.92 -29.48 -16.63
N ALA A 299 29.55 -29.98 -15.55
CA ALA A 299 29.19 -31.22 -14.88
C ALA A 299 27.91 -31.10 -14.01
N LYS A 300 27.50 -29.87 -13.66
CA LYS A 300 26.22 -29.54 -13.02
C LYS A 300 25.16 -29.03 -14.00
N TYR A 301 25.33 -29.29 -15.30
CA TYR A 301 24.39 -28.89 -16.35
C TYR A 301 24.22 -27.37 -16.52
N ILE A 302 25.28 -26.60 -16.27
CA ILE A 302 25.34 -25.17 -16.57
C ILE A 302 26.27 -24.97 -17.77
N ASN A 303 25.78 -24.27 -18.79
CA ASN A 303 26.54 -23.82 -19.94
C ASN A 303 27.17 -22.47 -19.60
N THR A 304 28.41 -22.24 -19.99
CA THR A 304 29.17 -21.04 -19.60
C THR A 304 30.22 -20.74 -20.66
N TYR A 305 30.24 -19.49 -21.14
CA TYR A 305 31.32 -18.97 -22.00
C TYR A 305 32.29 -18.08 -21.25
N TYR A 306 31.80 -17.34 -20.24
CA TYR A 306 32.59 -16.51 -19.34
C TYR A 306 32.39 -16.96 -17.90
N LEU A 307 33.45 -17.43 -17.27
CA LEU A 307 33.49 -17.69 -15.83
C LEU A 307 33.91 -16.41 -15.11
N LEU A 308 33.15 -16.06 -14.09
CA LEU A 308 33.37 -14.90 -13.25
C LEU A 308 33.70 -15.30 -11.81
N ASP A 309 34.44 -14.46 -11.09
CA ASP A 309 34.51 -14.54 -9.63
C ASP A 309 33.27 -13.92 -8.96
N ALA A 310 33.33 -13.71 -7.64
CA ALA A 310 32.23 -13.10 -6.89
C ALA A 310 32.05 -11.60 -7.18
N TYR A 311 32.99 -10.94 -7.86
CA TYR A 311 32.99 -9.50 -8.10
C TYR A 311 32.89 -9.18 -9.61
N SER A 312 32.36 -10.14 -10.37
CA SER A 312 32.15 -10.07 -11.82
C SER A 312 33.43 -10.00 -12.67
N LYS A 313 34.61 -10.32 -12.11
CA LYS A 313 35.87 -10.37 -12.88
C LYS A 313 35.90 -11.57 -13.81
N VAL A 314 36.26 -11.37 -15.07
CA VAL A 314 36.44 -12.50 -16.00
C VAL A 314 37.67 -13.32 -15.60
N THR A 315 37.47 -14.52 -15.07
CA THR A 315 38.56 -15.41 -14.62
C THR A 315 38.93 -16.47 -15.66
N ALA A 316 37.96 -16.95 -16.45
CA ALA A 316 38.20 -17.86 -17.57
C ALA A 316 37.16 -17.66 -18.68
N LYS A 317 37.51 -18.10 -19.90
CA LYS A 317 36.56 -18.13 -21.03
C LYS A 317 36.71 -19.38 -21.88
N THR A 318 35.66 -19.74 -22.61
CA THR A 318 35.65 -20.84 -23.57
C THR A 318 34.80 -20.51 -24.80
N GLY A 319 35.08 -21.19 -25.91
CA GLY A 319 34.42 -20.94 -27.20
C GLY A 319 34.76 -19.58 -27.82
N SER A 320 33.90 -19.15 -28.75
CA SER A 320 34.01 -17.88 -29.48
C SER A 320 32.66 -17.14 -29.46
N PRO A 321 32.22 -16.62 -28.30
CA PRO A 321 30.97 -15.87 -28.16
C PRO A 321 30.99 -14.58 -29.00
N ALA A 322 29.81 -14.05 -29.37
CA ALA A 322 29.71 -12.87 -30.24
C ALA A 322 30.13 -11.55 -29.56
N TYR A 323 30.17 -11.51 -28.23
CA TYR A 323 30.75 -10.40 -27.47
C TYR A 323 32.02 -10.92 -26.79
N SER A 324 33.14 -10.21 -26.99
CA SER A 324 34.47 -10.68 -26.60
C SER A 324 35.04 -9.90 -25.42
N GLU A 325 35.04 -10.52 -24.24
CA GLU A 325 35.72 -9.98 -23.06
C GLU A 325 37.15 -10.52 -22.89
N ALA A 326 38.00 -9.74 -22.22
CA ALA A 326 39.35 -10.12 -21.84
C ALA A 326 39.34 -10.88 -20.50
N ILE A 327 40.33 -11.75 -20.27
CA ILE A 327 40.52 -12.33 -18.93
C ILE A 327 41.15 -11.24 -18.05
N GLY A 328 40.60 -11.05 -16.85
CA GLY A 328 41.03 -10.05 -15.87
C GLY A 328 40.29 -8.70 -15.94
N SER A 329 39.44 -8.47 -16.95
CA SER A 329 38.62 -7.24 -17.03
C SER A 329 37.32 -7.35 -16.24
N ALA A 330 36.71 -6.20 -15.99
CA ALA A 330 35.31 -6.10 -15.61
C ALA A 330 34.41 -6.72 -16.71
N SER A 331 33.43 -7.53 -16.32
CA SER A 331 32.50 -8.17 -17.27
C SER A 331 31.21 -7.36 -17.44
N SER A 332 30.54 -7.59 -18.57
CA SER A 332 29.25 -6.99 -18.91
C SER A 332 28.05 -7.79 -18.41
N VAL A 333 28.25 -8.65 -17.40
CA VAL A 333 27.25 -9.56 -16.84
C VAL A 333 25.95 -8.87 -16.39
N PHE A 334 26.02 -7.61 -15.98
CA PHE A 334 24.84 -6.83 -15.59
C PHE A 334 24.32 -5.91 -16.70
N CYS A 335 25.08 -5.72 -17.77
CA CYS A 335 24.86 -4.62 -18.71
C CYS A 335 23.88 -5.02 -19.82
N ALA A 336 22.73 -4.36 -19.89
CA ALA A 336 21.72 -4.59 -20.91
C ALA A 336 22.16 -4.01 -22.27
N ARG A 337 22.15 -4.84 -23.32
CA ARG A 337 22.30 -4.34 -24.70
C ARG A 337 20.94 -3.93 -25.28
N PRO A 338 20.89 -2.90 -26.15
CA PRO A 338 22.03 -2.17 -26.74
C PRO A 338 22.59 -1.00 -25.90
N GLY A 339 22.13 -0.81 -24.66
CA GLY A 339 22.30 0.45 -23.94
C GLY A 339 23.68 0.76 -23.36
N PHE A 340 24.51 -0.23 -23.05
CA PHE A 340 25.88 0.04 -22.55
C PHE A 340 26.92 0.24 -23.67
N SER A 341 27.90 1.08 -23.40
CA SER A 341 29.02 1.39 -24.30
C SER A 341 30.30 0.62 -23.96
N SER A 342 30.61 0.48 -22.66
CA SER A 342 31.75 -0.29 -22.13
C SER A 342 31.47 -0.78 -20.71
N THR A 343 32.40 -1.55 -20.14
CA THR A 343 32.43 -1.90 -18.72
C THR A 343 33.58 -1.16 -18.03
N ALA A 344 33.42 -0.91 -16.73
CA ALA A 344 34.42 -0.30 -15.88
C ALA A 344 34.54 -1.08 -14.56
N TRP A 345 35.60 -0.82 -13.80
CA TRP A 345 35.63 -1.15 -12.38
C TRP A 345 34.99 -0.02 -11.59
N GLU A 346 34.30 -0.39 -10.53
CA GLU A 346 33.73 0.50 -9.52
C GLU A 346 34.35 0.12 -8.17
N ASP A 347 34.96 1.09 -7.51
CA ASP A 347 35.58 0.94 -6.20
C ASP A 347 34.53 0.98 -5.08
N MET A 348 34.43 -0.12 -4.32
CA MET A 348 33.54 -0.30 -3.16
C MET A 348 34.34 -0.20 -1.85
N GLU A 349 35.26 0.78 -1.77
CA GLU A 349 36.28 1.02 -0.72
C GLU A 349 37.30 -0.11 -0.48
N THR A 350 36.83 -1.34 -0.25
CA THR A 350 37.66 -2.50 0.11
C THR A 350 37.77 -3.55 -1.01
N TRP A 351 36.97 -3.42 -2.07
CA TRP A 351 36.97 -4.29 -3.25
C TRP A 351 36.52 -3.54 -4.51
N GLU A 352 36.83 -4.08 -5.70
CA GLU A 352 36.35 -3.56 -6.99
C GLU A 352 35.24 -4.47 -7.55
N ARG A 353 34.23 -3.91 -8.22
CA ARG A 353 33.20 -4.67 -8.95
C ARG A 353 33.00 -4.22 -10.38
N SER A 354 32.46 -5.09 -11.24
CA SER A 354 32.13 -4.69 -12.61
C SER A 354 30.90 -3.78 -12.66
N SER A 355 31.06 -2.60 -13.25
CA SER A 355 30.01 -1.62 -13.47
C SER A 355 29.84 -1.33 -14.97
N CYS A 356 28.65 -0.86 -15.34
CA CYS A 356 28.26 -0.65 -16.74
C CYS A 356 28.34 0.83 -17.10
N VAL A 357 29.11 1.17 -18.13
CA VAL A 357 29.17 2.53 -18.66
C VAL A 357 28.04 2.70 -19.67
N CYS A 358 27.00 3.44 -19.27
CA CYS A 358 25.79 3.59 -20.08
C CYS A 358 25.99 4.56 -21.25
N GLY A 359 25.36 4.24 -22.37
CA GLY A 359 25.27 5.14 -23.52
C GLY A 359 24.25 6.24 -23.28
N SER A 360 24.36 7.33 -24.04
CA SER A 360 23.39 8.43 -23.99
C SER A 360 21.97 7.92 -24.25
N GLY A 361 21.02 8.36 -23.40
CA GLY A 361 19.62 7.95 -23.47
C GLY A 361 19.29 6.60 -22.82
N THR A 362 20.17 6.06 -21.96
CA THR A 362 19.90 4.86 -21.15
C THR A 362 20.17 5.09 -19.66
N TYR A 363 19.48 4.33 -18.82
CA TYR A 363 19.46 4.50 -17.37
C TYR A 363 20.39 3.49 -16.69
N GLY A 364 21.22 3.96 -15.77
CA GLY A 364 22.05 3.10 -14.92
C GLY A 364 21.24 2.39 -13.82
N PRO A 365 21.83 1.42 -13.11
CA PRO A 365 23.20 0.90 -13.30
C PRO A 365 23.28 -0.19 -14.40
N TYR A 366 22.14 -0.66 -14.92
CA TYR A 366 22.08 -1.76 -15.89
C TYR A 366 22.08 -1.31 -17.37
N CYS A 367 22.11 0.00 -17.63
CA CYS A 367 22.06 0.62 -18.96
C CYS A 367 20.81 0.23 -19.76
N THR A 368 19.66 0.30 -19.11
CA THR A 368 18.36 -0.06 -19.64
C THR A 368 17.72 1.12 -20.37
N GLN A 369 16.82 0.85 -21.32
CA GLN A 369 16.06 1.91 -22.01
C GLN A 369 14.86 2.43 -21.19
N VAL A 370 14.59 1.80 -20.05
CA VAL A 370 13.54 2.13 -19.09
C VAL A 370 14.20 2.48 -17.76
N MET A 371 13.70 3.52 -17.09
CA MET A 371 14.18 3.93 -15.77
C MET A 371 13.87 2.84 -14.75
N ASP A 372 14.91 2.32 -14.13
CA ASP A 372 14.83 1.35 -13.06
C ASP A 372 14.74 2.09 -11.72
N PRO A 373 13.66 1.92 -10.92
CA PRO A 373 13.51 2.59 -9.62
C PRO A 373 14.41 1.94 -8.56
N VAL A 374 14.98 0.77 -8.85
CA VAL A 374 15.99 0.11 -8.00
C VAL A 374 17.30 0.87 -8.16
N SER A 375 17.40 2.00 -7.46
CA SER A 375 18.62 2.77 -7.30
C SER A 375 19.67 1.91 -6.60
N TYR A 376 20.57 1.39 -7.42
CA TYR A 376 21.74 0.65 -7.00
C TYR A 376 21.52 -0.72 -6.35
N TYR A 377 22.62 -1.43 -6.36
CA TYR A 377 22.82 -2.78 -5.88
C TYR A 377 22.79 -2.79 -4.34
N VAL A 378 21.76 -3.40 -3.77
CA VAL A 378 21.70 -3.74 -2.34
C VAL A 378 22.07 -5.23 -2.18
N ASN A 379 22.89 -5.55 -1.18
CA ASN A 379 23.33 -6.91 -0.74
C ASN A 379 24.56 -7.60 -1.39
N TYR A 380 25.75 -6.97 -1.40
CA TYR A 380 27.02 -7.74 -1.17
C TYR A 380 27.91 -7.22 -0.03
N ASN A 381 27.66 -6.03 0.53
CA ASN A 381 28.45 -5.50 1.67
C ASN A 381 27.92 -5.92 3.06
N ALA A 382 27.10 -6.97 3.16
CA ALA A 382 26.67 -7.55 4.43
C ALA A 382 27.80 -8.38 5.11
N ALA A 383 28.98 -7.79 5.22
CA ALA A 383 30.18 -8.37 5.85
C ALA A 383 31.09 -7.34 6.55
N ASP A 384 30.99 -6.04 6.22
CA ASP A 384 31.68 -4.97 6.96
C ASP A 384 31.01 -3.59 6.73
N THR A 385 29.72 -3.52 7.07
CA THR A 385 29.09 -2.33 7.68
C THR A 385 27.81 -2.79 8.36
N GLU A 386 27.93 -3.19 9.63
CA GLU A 386 26.83 -3.07 10.57
C GLU A 386 26.52 -1.57 10.73
N GLU A 387 25.69 -1.01 9.84
CA GLU A 387 24.60 -0.21 10.38
C GLU A 387 23.64 -1.20 11.04
N VAL A 388 23.92 -1.48 12.32
CA VAL A 388 22.95 -2.12 13.20
C VAL A 388 21.67 -1.28 13.12
N CYS A 389 20.50 -1.91 13.00
CA CYS A 389 19.24 -1.18 13.19
C CYS A 389 19.28 -0.52 14.57
N ASN A 390 19.40 0.81 14.62
CA ASN A 390 19.58 1.53 15.88
C ASN A 390 18.28 1.58 16.69
N VAL A 391 17.15 1.21 16.07
CA VAL A 391 15.88 0.97 16.74
C VAL A 391 16.00 -0.30 17.61
N PRO A 392 15.82 -0.21 18.93
CA PRO A 392 15.81 -1.39 19.79
C PRO A 392 14.69 -2.34 19.38
N HIS A 393 14.96 -3.65 19.35
CA HIS A 393 14.00 -4.71 19.01
C HIS A 393 13.51 -4.72 17.55
N CYS A 394 14.35 -4.29 16.63
CA CYS A 394 14.15 -4.27 15.18
C CYS A 394 14.90 -5.43 14.49
N THR A 395 14.21 -6.20 13.64
CA THR A 395 14.83 -7.18 12.74
C THR A 395 15.21 -6.59 11.39
N THR A 396 14.42 -5.62 10.87
CA THR A 396 14.64 -5.02 9.55
C THR A 396 14.42 -3.50 9.58
N CYS A 397 15.44 -2.73 9.22
CA CYS A 397 15.37 -1.26 9.06
C CYS A 397 14.67 -0.87 7.74
N MET A 398 14.13 0.35 7.69
CA MET A 398 13.68 0.96 6.43
C MET A 398 14.88 1.15 5.49
N ALA A 399 14.66 0.99 4.18
CA ALA A 399 15.78 1.16 3.25
C ALA A 399 16.21 2.63 3.20
N MET A 400 17.51 2.87 3.32
CA MET A 400 18.18 4.17 3.36
C MET A 400 18.12 4.92 4.70
N THR A 401 17.57 4.34 5.78
CA THR A 401 17.67 4.89 7.15
C THR A 401 17.98 3.79 8.18
N SER A 402 18.92 4.02 9.11
CA SER A 402 19.24 3.09 10.21
C SER A 402 18.49 3.40 11.51
N GLU A 403 17.66 4.44 11.51
CA GLU A 403 16.89 4.95 12.66
C GLU A 403 15.40 4.58 12.61
N GLU A 404 14.93 3.96 11.53
CA GLU A 404 13.52 3.62 11.33
C GLU A 404 13.36 2.13 11.03
N CYS A 405 12.44 1.49 11.74
CA CYS A 405 12.15 0.08 11.63
C CYS A 405 11.01 -0.20 10.64
N THR A 406 11.08 -1.35 9.96
CA THR A 406 9.99 -1.93 9.15
C THR A 406 9.54 -3.31 9.63
N GLU A 407 10.34 -4.00 10.45
CA GLU A 407 10.03 -5.31 11.00
C GLU A 407 10.68 -5.47 12.38
N CYS A 408 9.91 -5.92 13.39
CA CYS A 408 10.35 -6.01 14.78
C CYS A 408 10.65 -7.46 15.23
N ASP A 409 11.47 -7.57 16.27
CA ASP A 409 11.75 -8.82 16.99
C ASP A 409 10.46 -9.53 17.44
N LEU A 410 10.51 -10.87 17.48
CA LEU A 410 9.45 -11.70 18.05
C LEU A 410 9.11 -11.27 19.48
N GLY A 411 7.92 -10.68 19.66
CA GLY A 411 7.45 -10.12 20.92
C GLY A 411 7.33 -8.59 20.93
N PHE A 412 7.64 -7.92 19.82
CA PHE A 412 7.51 -6.49 19.62
C PHE A 412 6.63 -6.19 18.38
N LYS A 413 6.05 -4.99 18.31
CA LYS A 413 5.26 -4.50 17.17
C LYS A 413 5.80 -3.14 16.70
N LEU A 414 5.53 -2.79 15.45
CA LEU A 414 5.91 -1.50 14.91
C LEU A 414 4.96 -0.39 15.42
N ASN A 415 5.54 0.73 15.83
CA ASN A 415 4.84 1.95 16.24
C ASN A 415 5.50 3.13 15.52
N SER A 416 4.87 3.54 14.41
CA SER A 416 5.49 4.40 13.39
C SER A 416 6.82 3.80 12.91
N THR A 417 7.95 4.30 13.38
CA THR A 417 9.31 3.87 13.00
C THR A 417 10.05 3.11 14.10
N THR A 418 9.40 2.85 15.25
CA THR A 418 10.04 2.22 16.43
C THR A 418 9.37 0.91 16.86
N CYS A 419 10.11 0.00 17.48
CA CYS A 419 9.53 -1.23 18.03
C CYS A 419 9.14 -1.07 19.50
N VAL A 420 7.88 -1.38 19.81
CA VAL A 420 7.35 -1.39 21.18
C VAL A 420 6.94 -2.80 21.58
N ALA A 421 7.06 -3.14 22.86
CA ALA A 421 6.73 -4.47 23.36
C ALA A 421 5.26 -4.81 23.07
N LYS A 422 5.01 -5.98 22.48
CA LYS A 422 3.68 -6.44 22.07
C LYS A 422 2.86 -6.80 23.32
N GLY A 423 1.90 -5.97 23.68
CA GLY A 423 0.91 -6.25 24.72
C GLY A 423 -0.48 -6.40 24.10
N CYS A 424 -1.10 -7.56 24.22
CA CYS A 424 -2.51 -7.70 23.82
C CYS A 424 -3.39 -6.93 24.83
N THR A 425 -4.20 -6.00 24.34
CA THR A 425 -5.11 -5.17 25.16
C THR A 425 -6.51 -5.77 25.26
N ALA A 426 -6.81 -6.79 24.44
CA ALA A 426 -8.01 -7.60 24.58
C ALA A 426 -7.94 -8.46 25.86
N ASP A 427 -8.97 -8.38 26.70
CA ASP A 427 -9.10 -9.20 27.91
C ASP A 427 -9.06 -10.70 27.56
N HIS A 428 -8.39 -11.49 28.41
CA HIS A 428 -8.22 -12.95 28.25
C HIS A 428 -7.60 -13.39 26.90
N CYS A 429 -6.69 -12.58 26.35
CA CYS A 429 -5.99 -12.86 25.10
C CYS A 429 -4.53 -13.28 25.33
N SER A 430 -4.16 -14.50 24.89
CA SER A 430 -2.79 -15.03 24.99
C SER A 430 -1.92 -14.75 23.75
N ALA A 431 -2.53 -14.49 22.59
CA ALA A 431 -1.85 -13.94 21.42
C ALA A 431 -2.82 -13.12 20.56
N CYS A 432 -2.37 -11.98 20.03
CA CYS A 432 -3.16 -11.03 19.23
C CYS A 432 -2.66 -10.90 17.78
N VAL A 433 -3.54 -10.41 16.90
CA VAL A 433 -3.32 -10.19 15.46
C VAL A 433 -2.09 -9.32 15.22
N PHE A 434 -1.39 -9.55 14.12
CA PHE A 434 -0.30 -8.69 13.66
C PHE A 434 -0.87 -7.27 13.44
N ASP A 435 -0.28 -6.28 14.13
CA ASP A 435 -0.68 -4.86 14.15
C ASP A 435 -2.09 -4.50 14.69
N SER A 436 -2.75 -5.38 15.45
CA SER A 436 -3.91 -4.98 16.28
C SER A 436 -3.92 -5.63 17.66
N GLU A 437 -3.53 -4.87 18.69
CA GLU A 437 -3.51 -5.32 20.10
C GLU A 437 -4.90 -5.59 20.67
N HIS A 438 -5.94 -4.99 20.08
CA HIS A 438 -7.33 -5.16 20.46
C HIS A 438 -7.99 -6.40 19.81
N ASN A 439 -7.31 -7.03 18.84
CA ASN A 439 -7.84 -8.18 18.13
C ASN A 439 -7.06 -9.42 18.53
N CYS A 440 -7.72 -10.37 19.18
CA CYS A 440 -7.11 -11.62 19.58
C CYS A 440 -7.01 -12.64 18.43
N THR A 441 -6.03 -13.55 18.50
CA THR A 441 -5.90 -14.74 17.65
C THR A 441 -5.85 -16.04 18.46
N VAL A 442 -5.43 -15.98 19.73
CA VAL A 442 -5.44 -17.11 20.66
C VAL A 442 -5.85 -16.59 22.04
N CYS A 443 -6.93 -17.12 22.60
CA CYS A 443 -7.39 -16.73 23.94
C CYS A 443 -6.64 -17.46 25.06
N ASP A 444 -6.83 -17.03 26.30
CA ASP A 444 -6.38 -17.73 27.50
C ASP A 444 -7.13 -19.05 27.70
N ALA A 445 -6.52 -19.96 28.47
CA ALA A 445 -7.13 -21.25 28.79
C ALA A 445 -8.48 -21.07 29.53
N GLY A 446 -9.57 -21.53 28.90
CA GLY A 446 -10.94 -21.35 29.37
C GLY A 446 -11.77 -20.33 28.57
N TYR A 447 -11.15 -19.66 27.59
CA TYR A 447 -11.78 -18.68 26.71
C TYR A 447 -11.67 -19.11 25.23
N LYS A 448 -12.53 -18.56 24.38
CA LYS A 448 -12.55 -18.73 22.93
C LYS A 448 -12.74 -17.39 22.22
N LEU A 449 -12.43 -17.32 20.93
CA LEU A 449 -12.80 -16.18 20.10
C LEU A 449 -14.34 -16.06 20.01
N ASP A 450 -14.85 -14.85 20.14
CA ASP A 450 -16.27 -14.53 19.94
C ASP A 450 -16.62 -14.50 18.43
N SER A 451 -17.90 -14.34 18.14
CA SER A 451 -18.52 -14.14 16.83
C SER A 451 -17.94 -12.99 15.99
N ASP A 452 -17.22 -12.05 16.61
CA ASP A 452 -16.47 -10.98 15.94
C ASP A 452 -15.07 -11.42 15.44
N ASN A 453 -14.59 -12.61 15.85
CA ASN A 453 -13.24 -13.14 15.66
C ASN A 453 -12.11 -12.22 16.16
N ILE A 454 -12.38 -11.33 17.12
CA ILE A 454 -11.40 -10.38 17.68
C ILE A 454 -11.44 -10.27 19.21
N THR A 455 -12.55 -10.58 19.89
CA THR A 455 -12.62 -10.60 21.36
C THR A 455 -12.64 -12.02 21.93
N CYS A 456 -12.25 -12.19 23.20
CA CYS A 456 -12.24 -13.48 23.88
C CYS A 456 -13.42 -13.59 24.87
N THR A 457 -14.30 -14.56 24.64
CA THR A 457 -15.44 -14.89 25.52
C THR A 457 -15.21 -16.20 26.26
N ALA A 458 -15.85 -16.37 27.42
CA ALA A 458 -15.73 -17.60 28.21
C ALA A 458 -16.24 -18.81 27.41
N LYS A 459 -15.49 -19.91 27.42
CA LYS A 459 -15.85 -21.15 26.72
C LYS A 459 -17.03 -21.82 27.43
N VAL A 460 -18.14 -22.02 26.70
CA VAL A 460 -19.34 -22.69 27.22
C VAL A 460 -19.66 -23.89 26.32
N CYS A 461 -19.56 -25.09 26.87
CA CYS A 461 -19.80 -26.32 26.10
C CYS A 461 -21.28 -26.46 25.72
N GLY A 462 -21.58 -26.62 24.43
CA GLY A 462 -22.93 -26.82 23.92
C GLY A 462 -23.48 -28.24 24.16
N VAL A 463 -22.60 -29.21 24.41
CA VAL A 463 -22.99 -30.60 24.71
C VAL A 463 -23.62 -30.71 26.11
N ALA A 464 -24.89 -31.11 26.16
CA ALA A 464 -25.57 -31.41 27.41
C ALA A 464 -24.83 -32.48 28.23
N ASN A 465 -24.71 -32.25 29.53
CA ASN A 465 -24.01 -33.14 30.48
C ASN A 465 -22.50 -33.29 30.22
N CYS A 466 -21.87 -32.24 29.67
CA CYS A 466 -20.43 -32.17 29.47
C CYS A 466 -19.73 -31.30 30.51
N ALA A 467 -18.66 -31.80 31.12
CA ALA A 467 -17.83 -31.10 32.10
C ALA A 467 -16.64 -30.37 31.46
N THR A 468 -15.99 -30.98 30.45
CA THR A 468 -15.03 -30.30 29.57
C THR A 468 -15.25 -30.73 28.12
N CYS A 469 -15.30 -29.78 27.20
CA CYS A 469 -15.45 -30.03 25.76
C CYS A 469 -14.12 -29.91 25.01
N VAL A 470 -14.02 -30.67 23.93
CA VAL A 470 -12.82 -30.83 23.09
C VAL A 470 -12.32 -29.46 22.58
N PHE A 471 -11.02 -29.35 22.36
CA PHE A 471 -10.41 -28.17 21.75
C PHE A 471 -11.02 -27.91 20.36
N ASP A 472 -11.32 -26.64 20.05
CA ASP A 472 -11.93 -26.13 18.80
C ASP A 472 -13.33 -26.63 18.40
N THR A 473 -14.07 -27.39 19.24
CA THR A 473 -15.49 -27.71 18.99
C THR A 473 -16.33 -27.72 20.28
N GLU A 474 -17.26 -26.77 20.42
CA GLU A 474 -18.17 -26.71 21.58
C GLU A 474 -19.22 -27.83 21.58
N ASP A 475 -19.40 -28.50 20.43
CA ASP A 475 -20.33 -29.60 20.19
C ASP A 475 -19.74 -31.01 20.46
N LYS A 476 -18.57 -31.11 21.09
CA LYS A 476 -17.94 -32.42 21.41
C LYS A 476 -17.43 -32.48 22.84
N CYS A 477 -17.76 -33.56 23.55
CA CYS A 477 -17.35 -33.71 24.94
C CYS A 477 -16.05 -34.51 25.14
N GLU A 478 -15.16 -34.01 25.98
CA GLU A 478 -13.93 -34.68 26.41
C GLU A 478 -14.16 -35.44 27.74
N VAL A 479 -14.76 -34.78 28.74
CA VAL A 479 -15.14 -35.34 30.05
C VAL A 479 -16.60 -35.02 30.35
N CYS A 480 -17.41 -36.04 30.62
CA CYS A 480 -18.83 -35.87 30.95
C CYS A 480 -19.07 -35.49 32.42
N THR A 481 -20.18 -34.81 32.72
CA THR A 481 -20.65 -34.62 34.11
C THR A 481 -21.15 -35.95 34.69
N GLY A 482 -21.17 -36.06 36.03
CA GLY A 482 -21.49 -37.31 36.74
C GLY A 482 -22.79 -38.00 36.30
N ASN A 483 -22.80 -39.34 36.41
CA ASN A 483 -23.79 -40.28 35.84
C ASN A 483 -23.83 -40.38 34.30
N TYR A 484 -22.89 -39.76 33.57
CA TYR A 484 -22.71 -39.95 32.13
C TYR A 484 -21.31 -40.48 31.81
N LYS A 485 -21.21 -41.30 30.76
CA LYS A 485 -19.95 -41.76 30.16
C LYS A 485 -19.89 -41.32 28.70
N ARG A 486 -18.69 -41.25 28.11
CA ARG A 486 -18.56 -40.95 26.68
C ARG A 486 -19.29 -42.01 25.86
N GLY A 487 -20.12 -41.54 24.94
CA GLY A 487 -20.89 -42.38 24.04
C GLY A 487 -20.02 -43.15 23.04
N ALA A 488 -20.61 -44.14 22.39
CA ALA A 488 -19.91 -44.96 21.40
C ALA A 488 -19.44 -44.16 20.16
N ASP A 489 -19.98 -42.95 19.97
CA ASP A 489 -19.62 -41.98 18.95
C ASP A 489 -18.36 -41.15 19.27
N ASN A 490 -17.87 -41.14 20.52
CA ASN A 490 -16.85 -40.23 21.05
C ASN A 490 -17.17 -38.72 20.91
N VAL A 491 -18.45 -38.37 20.80
CA VAL A 491 -18.94 -36.99 20.59
C VAL A 491 -19.92 -36.60 21.70
N SER A 492 -20.81 -37.52 22.09
CA SER A 492 -21.87 -37.30 23.08
C SER A 492 -21.55 -37.89 24.46
N CYS A 493 -22.28 -37.44 25.46
CA CYS A 493 -22.32 -38.02 26.79
C CYS A 493 -23.55 -38.90 26.93
N GLU A 494 -23.36 -40.21 26.86
CA GLU A 494 -24.42 -41.20 27.07
C GLU A 494 -24.63 -41.44 28.57
N ALA A 495 -25.88 -41.68 28.97
CA ALA A 495 -26.18 -42.02 30.36
C ALA A 495 -25.43 -43.31 30.76
N MET A 496 -24.82 -43.31 31.94
CA MET A 496 -24.21 -44.49 32.55
C MET A 496 -25.13 -45.02 33.65
N PRO A 497 -26.18 -45.80 33.32
CA PRO A 497 -27.03 -46.40 34.34
C PRO A 497 -26.22 -47.37 35.17
N CYS A 498 -26.36 -47.28 36.49
CA CYS A 498 -25.86 -48.27 37.42
C CYS A 498 -26.44 -49.65 37.12
N THR A 499 -25.56 -50.65 37.04
CA THR A 499 -25.91 -52.08 37.03
C THR A 499 -26.04 -52.66 38.44
N VAL A 500 -25.77 -51.86 39.48
CA VAL A 500 -26.05 -52.20 40.88
C VAL A 500 -27.50 -51.84 41.19
N ASP A 501 -28.30 -52.85 41.54
CA ASP A 501 -29.70 -52.66 41.92
C ASP A 501 -29.84 -51.67 43.10
N ASN A 502 -30.84 -50.78 43.00
CA ASN A 502 -31.15 -49.70 43.95
C ASN A 502 -30.02 -48.69 44.19
N CYS A 503 -29.25 -48.34 43.15
CA CYS A 503 -28.18 -47.35 43.21
C CYS A 503 -28.48 -46.04 42.43
N ASP A 504 -28.29 -44.87 43.06
CA ASP A 504 -28.50 -43.53 42.48
C ASP A 504 -27.25 -42.96 41.78
N THR A 505 -26.05 -43.24 42.30
CA THR A 505 -24.79 -42.83 41.66
C THR A 505 -23.78 -43.95 41.72
N CYS A 506 -23.13 -44.23 40.59
CA CYS A 506 -22.02 -45.19 40.51
C CYS A 506 -20.68 -44.48 40.41
N VAL A 507 -19.62 -45.19 40.78
CA VAL A 507 -18.25 -44.71 40.63
C VAL A 507 -17.98 -44.41 39.15
N THR A 508 -17.36 -43.25 38.87
CA THR A 508 -17.12 -42.76 37.50
C THR A 508 -16.45 -43.81 36.62
N GLU A 509 -17.00 -44.03 35.42
CA GLU A 509 -16.62 -45.08 34.45
C GLU A 509 -16.76 -46.55 34.93
N GLN A 510 -17.34 -46.80 36.11
CA GLN A 510 -17.60 -48.14 36.64
C GLN A 510 -19.09 -48.33 36.97
N ASP A 511 -19.86 -48.74 35.97
CA ASP A 511 -21.30 -49.02 36.09
C ASP A 511 -21.65 -50.19 37.04
N SER A 512 -20.69 -50.89 37.63
CA SER A 512 -20.88 -52.04 38.54
C SER A 512 -20.46 -51.80 40.00
N VAL A 513 -20.22 -50.54 40.40
CA VAL A 513 -19.89 -50.17 41.79
C VAL A 513 -20.67 -48.93 42.22
N CYS A 514 -21.43 -49.05 43.32
CA CYS A 514 -22.33 -48.02 43.82
C CYS A 514 -21.65 -47.05 44.80
N GLN A 515 -21.88 -45.76 44.59
CA GLN A 515 -21.40 -44.65 45.44
C GLN A 515 -22.51 -44.09 46.35
N SER A 516 -23.77 -44.04 45.88
CA SER A 516 -24.93 -43.72 46.73
C SER A 516 -26.15 -44.56 46.33
N CYS A 517 -26.85 -45.12 47.31
CA CYS A 517 -28.07 -45.88 47.05
C CYS A 517 -29.28 -44.99 46.75
N SER A 518 -30.24 -45.59 46.05
CA SER A 518 -31.52 -44.97 45.74
C SER A 518 -32.32 -44.57 46.97
N ALA A 519 -33.12 -43.52 46.82
CA ALA A 519 -34.04 -43.06 47.84
C ALA A 519 -34.84 -44.25 48.40
N ASN A 520 -34.83 -44.39 49.72
CA ASN A 520 -35.30 -45.57 50.45
C ASN A 520 -34.44 -46.84 50.31
N CYS A 521 -33.12 -46.74 50.13
CA CYS A 521 -32.16 -47.84 50.27
C CYS A 521 -30.88 -47.41 50.99
N LYS A 522 -30.20 -48.36 51.66
CA LYS A 522 -28.90 -48.16 52.33
C LYS A 522 -27.79 -48.98 51.68
N LEU A 523 -26.58 -48.41 51.63
CA LEU A 523 -25.41 -49.00 51.01
C LEU A 523 -24.75 -50.03 51.94
N ASP A 524 -24.49 -51.22 51.39
CA ASP A 524 -23.72 -52.27 52.06
C ASP A 524 -22.20 -51.96 52.02
N LEU A 525 -21.43 -52.51 52.96
CA LEU A 525 -20.01 -52.15 53.15
C LEU A 525 -19.13 -52.40 51.91
N ASP A 526 -19.54 -53.32 51.04
CA ASP A 526 -18.78 -53.74 49.86
C ASP A 526 -19.06 -52.86 48.63
N GLY A 527 -19.99 -51.88 48.72
CA GLY A 527 -20.32 -50.95 47.63
C GLY A 527 -21.06 -51.57 46.44
N LYS A 528 -21.58 -52.79 46.60
CA LYS A 528 -22.17 -53.61 45.50
C LYS A 528 -23.64 -53.97 45.69
N THR A 529 -24.25 -53.52 46.78
CA THR A 529 -25.60 -53.90 47.19
C THR A 529 -26.26 -52.74 47.93
N CYS A 530 -27.50 -52.42 47.53
CA CYS A 530 -28.34 -51.41 48.15
C CYS A 530 -29.65 -52.06 48.64
N THR A 531 -29.99 -51.87 49.91
CA THR A 531 -31.07 -52.61 50.60
C THR A 531 -32.16 -51.68 51.15
N GLU A 532 -33.44 -52.04 50.97
CA GLU A 532 -34.60 -51.17 51.25
C GLU A 532 -34.71 -50.63 52.68
N LYS A 533 -35.23 -49.39 52.76
CA LYS A 533 -35.75 -48.65 53.92
C LYS A 533 -37.28 -48.65 53.79
N VAL A 534 -38.01 -48.89 54.87
CA VAL A 534 -39.49 -48.97 54.82
C VAL A 534 -40.09 -47.84 55.63
N CYS A 535 -40.73 -46.88 54.95
CA CYS A 535 -41.55 -45.87 55.61
C CYS A 535 -42.78 -46.52 56.26
N GLN A 536 -43.06 -46.26 57.54
CA GLN A 536 -44.20 -46.86 58.26
C GLN A 536 -45.47 -45.99 58.23
N ALA A 537 -45.44 -44.83 57.58
CA ALA A 537 -46.61 -43.97 57.33
C ALA A 537 -47.41 -44.44 56.10
N GLU A 538 -48.72 -44.68 56.28
CA GLU A 538 -49.59 -45.30 55.28
C GLU A 538 -49.92 -44.37 54.09
N ASN A 539 -49.93 -44.92 52.87
CA ASN A 539 -50.11 -44.23 51.58
C ASN A 539 -49.04 -43.17 51.20
N CYS A 540 -47.92 -43.11 51.93
CA CYS A 540 -46.83 -42.17 51.69
C CYS A 540 -45.89 -42.60 50.53
N ALA A 541 -45.41 -41.66 49.72
CA ALA A 541 -44.40 -41.89 48.67
C ALA A 541 -42.96 -41.69 49.16
N GLN A 542 -42.73 -40.66 49.98
CA GLN A 542 -41.41 -40.34 50.52
C GLN A 542 -41.55 -39.96 51.98
N CYS A 543 -40.80 -40.63 52.85
CA CYS A 543 -40.62 -40.23 54.23
C CYS A 543 -39.29 -39.50 54.46
N VAL A 544 -39.28 -38.62 55.45
CA VAL A 544 -38.15 -37.73 55.78
C VAL A 544 -36.85 -38.52 55.98
N TYR A 545 -35.71 -37.94 55.59
CA TYR A 545 -34.41 -38.57 55.72
C TYR A 545 -34.10 -38.92 57.20
N ASP A 546 -33.49 -40.08 57.45
CA ASP A 546 -33.14 -40.65 58.77
C ASP A 546 -34.28 -41.00 59.76
N THR A 547 -35.57 -40.85 59.42
CA THR A 547 -36.69 -41.40 60.22
C THR A 547 -37.72 -42.11 59.34
N GLU A 548 -38.35 -43.18 59.83
CA GLU A 548 -39.26 -44.03 59.03
C GLU A 548 -40.75 -43.62 59.15
N ASP A 549 -41.11 -42.72 60.07
CA ASP A 549 -42.51 -42.54 60.51
C ASP A 549 -43.20 -41.23 60.04
N THR A 550 -42.62 -40.43 59.14
CA THR A 550 -43.15 -39.09 58.77
C THR A 550 -43.15 -38.83 57.27
N CYS A 551 -44.27 -38.38 56.69
CA CYS A 551 -44.50 -38.30 55.24
C CYS A 551 -44.28 -36.90 54.61
N GLU A 552 -43.67 -36.85 53.42
CA GLU A 552 -43.31 -35.62 52.69
C GLU A 552 -44.02 -35.49 51.32
N VAL A 553 -44.29 -36.62 50.64
CA VAL A 553 -44.98 -36.67 49.33
C VAL A 553 -45.97 -37.84 49.32
N CYS A 554 -47.14 -37.67 48.71
CA CYS A 554 -48.14 -38.74 48.50
C CYS A 554 -47.93 -39.47 47.18
N GLN A 555 -48.22 -40.78 47.14
CA GLN A 555 -47.97 -41.59 45.94
C GLN A 555 -48.89 -41.13 44.81
N GLY A 556 -48.32 -40.78 43.65
CA GLY A 556 -49.07 -40.23 42.51
C GLY A 556 -50.33 -41.05 42.21
N ASN A 557 -51.41 -40.34 41.85
CA ASN A 557 -52.82 -40.67 42.06
C ASN A 557 -53.36 -40.14 43.40
N TYR A 558 -52.59 -40.24 44.49
CA TYR A 558 -52.98 -39.84 45.83
C TYR A 558 -52.57 -38.40 46.17
N LYS A 559 -53.47 -37.60 46.74
CA LYS A 559 -53.23 -36.26 47.30
C LYS A 559 -53.15 -36.27 48.83
N ARG A 560 -52.55 -35.23 49.44
CA ARG A 560 -52.34 -35.13 50.90
C ARG A 560 -53.65 -34.96 51.68
N GLY A 561 -53.76 -35.67 52.80
CA GLY A 561 -54.73 -35.42 53.86
C GLY A 561 -54.33 -34.23 54.75
N GLU A 562 -55.29 -33.65 55.47
CA GLU A 562 -55.12 -32.40 56.22
C GLU A 562 -54.17 -32.50 57.44
N ASP A 563 -53.79 -33.72 57.86
CA ASP A 563 -52.94 -33.96 59.02
C ASP A 563 -51.42 -33.92 58.71
N ASN A 564 -51.04 -33.83 57.43
CA ASN A 564 -49.66 -33.99 56.94
C ASN A 564 -48.99 -35.33 57.31
N ILE A 565 -49.79 -36.37 57.58
CA ILE A 565 -49.32 -37.73 57.87
C ILE A 565 -49.88 -38.75 56.86
N THR A 566 -50.98 -38.46 56.14
CA THR A 566 -51.74 -39.43 55.28
C THR A 566 -52.11 -38.93 53.85
N CYS A 567 -52.61 -39.83 52.96
CA CYS A 567 -52.77 -39.62 51.49
C CYS A 567 -53.97 -40.38 50.79
N GLU A 568 -54.59 -39.86 49.68
CA GLU A 568 -55.87 -40.35 49.00
C GLU A 568 -56.02 -40.23 47.41
N ALA A 569 -56.47 -41.26 46.62
CA ALA A 569 -56.24 -41.67 45.16
C ALA A 569 -56.95 -41.12 43.83
N MET A 570 -56.53 -41.59 42.60
CA MET A 570 -56.99 -41.32 41.16
C MET A 570 -56.36 -42.28 40.02
N THR A 571 -56.58 -42.18 38.66
CA THR A 571 -55.81 -42.90 37.54
C THR A 571 -56.00 -42.46 36.02
N CYS A 572 -54.98 -42.04 35.22
CA CYS A 572 -55.05 -41.50 33.80
C CYS A 572 -55.22 -42.52 32.60
N THR A 573 -56.02 -42.24 31.54
CA THR A 573 -56.51 -43.28 30.57
C THR A 573 -56.65 -43.03 29.02
N ALA A 574 -56.12 -41.96 28.39
CA ALA A 574 -56.28 -41.70 26.93
C ALA A 574 -55.08 -42.15 26.04
N ALA A 575 -55.29 -42.42 24.73
CA ALA A 575 -54.29 -43.01 23.81
C ALA A 575 -53.72 -42.04 22.77
N ASN A 576 -52.46 -42.26 22.33
CA ASN A 576 -51.63 -41.30 21.57
C ASN A 576 -51.62 -39.89 22.20
N CYS A 577 -51.59 -39.89 23.53
CA CYS A 577 -51.78 -38.73 24.35
C CYS A 577 -50.67 -38.61 25.39
N ASP A 578 -50.00 -37.47 25.42
CA ASP A 578 -48.84 -37.26 26.30
C ASP A 578 -49.24 -36.70 27.67
N THR A 579 -50.43 -36.10 27.79
CA THR A 579 -50.98 -35.59 29.06
C THR A 579 -52.50 -35.69 29.09
N CYS A 580 -53.03 -36.36 30.12
CA CYS A 580 -54.31 -35.96 30.70
C CYS A 580 -54.04 -35.01 31.88
N VAL A 581 -54.99 -34.11 32.14
CA VAL A 581 -54.84 -32.97 33.05
C VAL A 581 -54.51 -33.46 34.47
N THR A 582 -53.54 -32.86 35.17
CA THR A 582 -53.27 -33.22 36.56
C THR A 582 -54.53 -32.98 37.43
N GLU A 583 -54.96 -34.00 38.17
CA GLU A 583 -56.28 -34.14 38.82
C GLU A 583 -57.51 -34.50 37.91
N GLN A 584 -57.34 -34.86 36.62
CA GLN A 584 -58.42 -35.39 35.75
C GLN A 584 -57.94 -36.39 34.67
N ASP A 585 -58.57 -37.55 34.59
CA ASP A 585 -57.82 -38.77 34.28
C ASP A 585 -58.29 -39.58 33.05
N SER A 586 -58.98 -38.94 32.09
CA SER A 586 -59.43 -39.60 30.85
C SER A 586 -59.52 -38.72 29.59
N VAL A 587 -59.05 -37.47 29.65
CA VAL A 587 -59.19 -36.49 28.56
C VAL A 587 -57.82 -36.14 28.01
N CYS A 588 -57.60 -36.37 26.72
CA CYS A 588 -56.33 -35.98 26.12
C CYS A 588 -56.23 -34.46 25.96
N GLN A 589 -55.24 -33.85 26.61
CA GLN A 589 -54.97 -32.43 26.48
C GLN A 589 -54.10 -32.12 25.27
N ASN A 590 -53.11 -32.97 24.97
CA ASN A 590 -52.17 -32.78 23.86
C ASN A 590 -51.91 -34.10 23.12
N CYS A 591 -52.18 -34.09 21.82
CA CYS A 591 -51.62 -35.04 20.87
C CYS A 591 -50.11 -34.83 20.73
N SER A 592 -49.39 -35.93 20.51
CA SER A 592 -47.97 -35.88 20.16
C SER A 592 -47.75 -35.15 18.82
N ALA A 593 -46.57 -34.54 18.65
CA ALA A 593 -46.23 -33.74 17.47
C ALA A 593 -46.37 -34.52 16.14
N ASN A 594 -46.54 -33.79 15.04
CA ASN A 594 -46.86 -34.27 13.69
C ASN A 594 -48.19 -35.04 13.55
N HIS A 595 -48.96 -35.18 14.62
CA HIS A 595 -50.27 -35.81 14.58
C HIS A 595 -51.39 -34.77 14.86
N LYS A 596 -52.33 -34.60 13.93
CA LYS A 596 -53.56 -33.82 14.15
C LYS A 596 -54.58 -34.65 14.94
N LEU A 597 -55.25 -34.01 15.89
CA LEU A 597 -56.37 -34.60 16.64
C LEU A 597 -57.47 -35.01 15.64
N ASP A 598 -57.95 -36.26 15.76
CA ASP A 598 -59.03 -36.81 14.95
C ASP A 598 -60.37 -36.13 15.28
N LEU A 599 -61.35 -36.22 14.39
CA LEU A 599 -62.59 -35.43 14.44
C LEU A 599 -63.47 -35.66 15.69
N ASP A 600 -63.24 -36.74 16.43
CA ASP A 600 -63.92 -37.08 17.69
C ASP A 600 -63.09 -36.80 18.96
N GLY A 601 -61.94 -36.14 18.83
CA GLY A 601 -61.26 -35.43 19.92
C GLY A 601 -60.51 -36.30 20.92
N LYS A 602 -60.10 -37.51 20.53
CA LYS A 602 -59.55 -38.54 21.45
C LYS A 602 -58.30 -39.29 20.95
N THR A 603 -57.86 -39.06 19.71
CA THR A 603 -56.84 -39.82 18.94
C THR A 603 -56.15 -38.91 17.90
N CYS A 604 -55.03 -39.30 17.27
CA CYS A 604 -54.17 -38.36 16.48
C CYS A 604 -53.48 -38.98 15.20
N THR A 605 -53.29 -38.24 14.06
CA THR A 605 -52.76 -38.71 12.70
C THR A 605 -51.98 -37.69 11.77
N GLU A 606 -51.22 -38.10 10.71
CA GLU A 606 -50.14 -37.36 9.94
C GLU A 606 -50.55 -36.53 8.62
N LYS A 607 -49.64 -35.78 7.89
CA LYS A 607 -49.96 -34.71 6.84
C LYS A 607 -48.93 -34.37 5.68
N THR A 608 -49.35 -34.08 4.40
CA THR A 608 -48.55 -33.50 3.23
C THR A 608 -49.38 -32.72 2.12
N CYS A 609 -48.79 -32.18 1.00
CA CYS A 609 -49.40 -31.23 -0.02
C CYS A 609 -48.92 -31.42 -1.51
N GLN A 610 -49.65 -30.99 -2.58
CA GLN A 610 -49.36 -31.38 -4.00
C GLN A 610 -49.54 -30.38 -5.22
N ALA A 611 -49.83 -29.08 -5.09
CA ALA A 611 -50.07 -28.18 -6.26
C ALA A 611 -48.82 -27.44 -6.84
N GLU A 612 -48.80 -27.11 -8.14
CA GLU A 612 -47.64 -26.52 -8.87
C GLU A 612 -47.57 -24.97 -8.78
N ASN A 613 -46.37 -24.40 -8.59
CA ASN A 613 -46.10 -22.97 -8.33
C ASN A 613 -46.86 -22.38 -7.12
N CYS A 614 -47.07 -23.21 -6.09
CA CYS A 614 -47.92 -22.92 -4.95
C CYS A 614 -47.13 -22.91 -3.64
N ALA A 615 -47.18 -21.79 -2.91
CA ALA A 615 -46.48 -21.62 -1.64
C ALA A 615 -47.22 -22.25 -0.44
N SER A 616 -48.55 -22.37 -0.50
CA SER A 616 -49.35 -23.07 0.53
C SER A 616 -50.69 -23.55 -0.01
N CYS A 617 -51.13 -24.75 0.40
CA CYS A 617 -52.42 -25.34 0.01
C CYS A 617 -53.48 -25.22 1.13
N ILE A 618 -54.74 -25.14 0.71
CA ILE A 618 -55.91 -24.99 1.60
C ILE A 618 -56.00 -26.20 2.55
N PHE A 619 -56.28 -25.94 3.83
CA PHE A 619 -56.05 -26.82 4.99
C PHE A 619 -56.56 -28.29 4.91
N ASP A 620 -57.55 -28.61 4.07
CA ASP A 620 -58.06 -29.99 3.88
C ASP A 620 -58.15 -30.44 2.39
N THR A 621 -57.47 -29.75 1.46
CA THR A 621 -57.42 -30.14 0.03
C THR A 621 -56.02 -29.98 -0.55
N GLU A 622 -55.29 -31.08 -0.68
CA GLU A 622 -53.88 -31.13 -1.14
C GLU A 622 -53.64 -30.57 -2.54
N ASN A 623 -54.70 -30.38 -3.35
CA ASN A 623 -54.65 -29.99 -4.76
C ASN A 623 -55.17 -28.56 -5.05
N LEU A 624 -55.56 -27.76 -4.04
CA LEU A 624 -55.98 -26.36 -4.24
C LEU A 624 -54.99 -25.39 -3.59
N CYS A 625 -54.53 -24.42 -4.37
CA CYS A 625 -53.59 -23.43 -3.91
C CYS A 625 -54.26 -22.29 -3.12
N GLU A 626 -53.77 -22.03 -1.91
CA GLU A 626 -54.21 -20.91 -1.08
C GLU A 626 -53.40 -19.64 -1.40
N VAL A 627 -52.09 -19.77 -1.63
CA VAL A 627 -51.17 -18.67 -1.94
C VAL A 627 -50.18 -19.08 -3.05
N CYS A 628 -50.17 -18.34 -4.16
CA CYS A 628 -49.22 -18.52 -5.27
C CYS A 628 -47.83 -17.95 -4.94
N GLU A 629 -46.81 -18.43 -5.65
CA GLU A 629 -45.47 -17.82 -5.63
C GLU A 629 -45.44 -16.43 -6.30
N GLY A 630 -44.41 -15.63 -6.01
CA GLY A 630 -44.33 -14.21 -6.39
C GLY A 630 -44.36 -13.95 -7.90
N ASN A 631 -45.06 -12.89 -8.32
CA ASN A 631 -45.39 -12.53 -9.72
C ASN A 631 -46.42 -13.42 -10.42
N TYR A 632 -47.15 -14.27 -9.69
CA TYR A 632 -48.29 -15.02 -10.20
C TYR A 632 -49.58 -14.68 -9.45
N LYS A 633 -50.73 -14.77 -10.13
CA LYS A 633 -52.09 -14.69 -9.55
C LYS A 633 -52.83 -16.00 -9.80
N ARG A 634 -53.80 -16.36 -8.96
CA ARG A 634 -54.63 -17.56 -9.20
C ARG A 634 -55.33 -17.46 -10.56
N GLY A 635 -55.18 -18.51 -11.37
CA GLY A 635 -56.02 -18.75 -12.53
C GLY A 635 -57.48 -18.97 -12.11
N ALA A 636 -58.41 -18.75 -13.02
CA ALA A 636 -59.85 -18.75 -12.72
C ALA A 636 -60.43 -20.12 -12.28
N ASP A 637 -59.60 -21.17 -12.26
CA ASP A 637 -59.94 -22.53 -11.83
C ASP A 637 -59.46 -22.89 -10.41
N ASN A 638 -58.65 -22.04 -9.75
CA ASN A 638 -57.96 -22.31 -8.48
C ASN A 638 -57.03 -23.55 -8.47
N VAL A 639 -56.66 -24.07 -9.65
CA VAL A 639 -55.76 -25.22 -9.81
C VAL A 639 -54.38 -24.81 -10.33
N SER A 640 -54.27 -23.61 -10.94
CA SER A 640 -53.01 -23.07 -11.46
C SER A 640 -52.77 -21.61 -11.07
N CYS A 641 -51.50 -21.20 -11.05
CA CYS A 641 -51.07 -19.83 -10.84
C CYS A 641 -50.54 -19.25 -12.18
N GLU A 642 -51.10 -18.14 -12.64
CA GLU A 642 -50.81 -17.49 -13.94
C GLU A 642 -49.94 -16.24 -13.75
N ALA A 643 -49.00 -15.99 -14.67
CA ALA A 643 -48.06 -14.86 -14.57
C ALA A 643 -48.75 -13.49 -14.66
N MET A 644 -48.37 -12.55 -13.79
CA MET A 644 -49.00 -11.25 -13.61
C MET A 644 -48.00 -10.08 -13.77
N PRO A 645 -47.81 -9.54 -14.98
CA PRO A 645 -47.01 -8.32 -15.17
C PRO A 645 -47.76 -7.07 -14.67
N CYS A 646 -47.03 -6.14 -14.07
CA CYS A 646 -47.56 -4.83 -13.64
C CYS A 646 -48.15 -4.01 -14.79
N THR A 647 -49.24 -3.29 -14.52
CA THR A 647 -49.88 -2.35 -15.46
C THR A 647 -49.65 -0.87 -15.11
N VAL A 648 -48.97 -0.59 -13.99
CA VAL A 648 -48.57 0.76 -13.57
C VAL A 648 -47.19 1.09 -14.17
N ASP A 649 -47.09 2.21 -14.89
CA ASP A 649 -45.82 2.68 -15.46
C ASP A 649 -44.81 3.04 -14.36
N ASN A 650 -43.53 2.72 -14.58
CA ASN A 650 -42.41 2.92 -13.64
C ASN A 650 -42.59 2.22 -12.27
N CYS A 651 -43.22 1.04 -12.28
CA CYS A 651 -43.40 0.18 -11.11
C CYS A 651 -42.50 -1.06 -11.18
N ASP A 652 -41.74 -1.32 -10.12
CA ASP A 652 -40.84 -2.48 -10.00
C ASP A 652 -41.55 -3.73 -9.45
N THR A 653 -42.48 -3.55 -8.50
CA THR A 653 -43.30 -4.65 -7.93
C THR A 653 -44.74 -4.20 -7.69
N CYS A 654 -45.71 -5.06 -8.01
CA CYS A 654 -47.13 -4.81 -7.75
C CYS A 654 -47.63 -5.61 -6.56
N VAL A 655 -48.67 -5.10 -5.90
CA VAL A 655 -49.35 -5.76 -4.78
C VAL A 655 -49.90 -7.12 -5.25
N THR A 656 -49.74 -8.15 -4.42
CA THR A 656 -50.14 -9.53 -4.73
C THR A 656 -51.63 -9.59 -5.13
N GLU A 657 -51.91 -10.29 -6.24
CA GLU A 657 -53.23 -10.36 -6.90
C GLU A 657 -53.83 -9.01 -7.40
N GLN A 658 -53.06 -7.90 -7.43
CA GLN A 658 -53.50 -6.59 -7.95
C GLN A 658 -52.50 -5.99 -8.95
N ASP A 659 -52.63 -6.35 -10.22
CA ASP A 659 -51.79 -5.86 -11.34
C ASP A 659 -51.89 -4.34 -11.62
N SER A 660 -52.82 -3.63 -10.98
CA SER A 660 -53.07 -2.19 -11.13
C SER A 660 -52.72 -1.37 -9.88
N VAL A 661 -52.05 -1.96 -8.88
CA VAL A 661 -51.57 -1.27 -7.68
C VAL A 661 -50.10 -1.59 -7.46
N CYS A 662 -49.27 -0.57 -7.50
CA CYS A 662 -47.83 -0.66 -7.32
C CYS A 662 -47.48 -0.72 -5.82
N GLN A 663 -46.52 -1.58 -5.49
CA GLN A 663 -45.95 -1.73 -4.15
C GLN A 663 -44.59 -1.01 -4.03
N SER A 664 -43.81 -0.94 -5.10
CA SER A 664 -42.55 -0.17 -5.15
C SER A 664 -42.31 0.43 -6.53
N CYS A 665 -42.08 1.74 -6.59
CA CYS A 665 -41.72 2.44 -7.83
C CYS A 665 -40.24 2.25 -8.19
N SER A 666 -39.93 2.34 -9.49
CA SER A 666 -38.57 2.39 -9.99
C SER A 666 -37.81 3.63 -9.48
N ALA A 667 -36.47 3.57 -9.48
CA ALA A 667 -35.61 4.63 -8.97
C ALA A 667 -36.01 6.04 -9.47
N ASN A 668 -35.85 7.03 -8.59
CA ASN A 668 -36.25 8.45 -8.77
C ASN A 668 -37.76 8.72 -8.91
N HIS A 669 -38.63 7.73 -8.65
CA HIS A 669 -40.09 7.92 -8.61
C HIS A 669 -40.66 7.61 -7.22
N LYS A 670 -41.65 8.41 -6.79
CA LYS A 670 -42.44 8.19 -5.56
C LYS A 670 -43.81 7.63 -5.88
N LEU A 671 -44.34 6.81 -4.98
CA LEU A 671 -45.67 6.22 -5.08
C LEU A 671 -46.73 7.23 -4.61
N ASP A 672 -47.79 7.43 -5.40
CA ASP A 672 -48.94 8.26 -5.01
C ASP A 672 -49.78 7.56 -3.92
N LEU A 673 -50.58 8.33 -3.16
CA LEU A 673 -51.33 7.88 -1.99
C LEU A 673 -52.33 6.75 -2.27
N ASP A 674 -52.75 6.56 -3.52
CA ASP A 674 -53.67 5.49 -3.92
C ASP A 674 -52.97 4.23 -4.47
N GLY A 675 -51.63 4.26 -4.55
CA GLY A 675 -50.79 3.17 -5.04
C GLY A 675 -50.81 2.96 -6.56
N LYS A 676 -51.42 3.85 -7.35
CA LYS A 676 -51.66 3.61 -8.80
C LYS A 676 -50.76 4.39 -9.74
N THR A 677 -49.93 5.29 -9.21
CA THR A 677 -49.08 6.15 -10.01
C THR A 677 -47.71 6.32 -9.37
N CYS A 678 -46.66 6.13 -10.18
CA CYS A 678 -45.27 6.43 -9.81
C CYS A 678 -44.87 7.74 -10.48
N THR A 679 -44.55 8.77 -9.69
CA THR A 679 -44.28 10.15 -10.16
C THR A 679 -42.86 10.58 -9.84
N GLU A 680 -42.24 11.40 -10.71
CA GLU A 680 -40.85 11.84 -10.55
C GLU A 680 -40.63 12.59 -9.23
N LYS A 681 -39.57 12.23 -8.48
CA LYS A 681 -39.23 12.82 -7.18
C LYS A 681 -38.45 14.13 -7.36
N VAL A 682 -38.99 15.24 -6.86
CA VAL A 682 -38.35 16.56 -6.89
C VAL A 682 -38.26 17.14 -5.48
N CYS A 683 -37.08 17.62 -5.09
CA CYS A 683 -36.86 18.30 -3.82
C CYS A 683 -37.37 19.75 -3.86
N GLN A 684 -38.05 20.19 -2.80
CA GLN A 684 -38.54 21.56 -2.64
C GLN A 684 -37.71 22.39 -1.64
N ALA A 685 -36.89 21.75 -0.79
CA ALA A 685 -35.91 22.44 0.04
C ALA A 685 -34.85 23.17 -0.83
N GLU A 686 -34.59 24.45 -0.53
CA GLU A 686 -33.68 25.30 -1.32
C GLU A 686 -32.21 24.90 -1.12
N ASN A 687 -31.44 24.82 -2.22
CA ASN A 687 -30.06 24.31 -2.27
C ASN A 687 -29.90 22.87 -1.74
N CYS A 688 -30.91 22.02 -1.97
CA CYS A 688 -30.93 20.62 -1.55
C CYS A 688 -30.68 19.64 -2.71
N TYR A 689 -29.70 18.76 -2.55
CA TYR A 689 -29.36 17.71 -3.51
C TYR A 689 -30.18 16.42 -3.32
N GLN A 690 -30.47 16.05 -2.07
CA GLN A 690 -31.24 14.84 -1.73
C GLN A 690 -32.16 15.09 -0.54
N CYS A 691 -33.43 14.70 -0.66
CA CYS A 691 -34.44 14.85 0.40
C CYS A 691 -34.60 13.59 1.25
N VAL A 692 -34.89 13.80 2.54
CA VAL A 692 -35.12 12.75 3.55
C VAL A 692 -36.37 11.94 3.16
N GLY A 693 -36.19 10.65 2.84
CA GLY A 693 -37.29 9.75 2.51
C GLY A 693 -38.21 10.29 1.41
N ASP A 694 -39.52 10.27 1.63
CA ASP A 694 -40.53 10.79 0.69
C ASP A 694 -40.99 12.23 1.00
N THR A 695 -40.38 12.91 1.98
CA THR A 695 -40.70 14.30 2.35
C THR A 695 -39.90 15.29 1.53
N GLU A 696 -40.57 15.98 0.59
CA GLU A 696 -39.95 16.95 -0.35
C GLU A 696 -39.40 18.22 0.32
N ASP A 697 -39.89 18.55 1.51
CA ASP A 697 -39.55 19.78 2.25
C ASP A 697 -38.36 19.62 3.21
N LEU A 698 -37.74 18.43 3.30
CA LEU A 698 -36.68 18.12 4.27
C LEU A 698 -35.43 17.61 3.57
N CYS A 699 -34.30 18.26 3.80
CA CYS A 699 -33.03 17.94 3.15
C CYS A 699 -32.17 16.94 3.93
N GLU A 700 -31.70 15.91 3.22
CA GLU A 700 -30.76 14.90 3.69
C GLU A 700 -29.31 15.21 3.27
N VAL A 701 -29.12 15.81 2.09
CA VAL A 701 -27.81 16.22 1.56
C VAL A 701 -27.94 17.57 0.85
N CYS A 702 -27.22 18.58 1.34
CA CYS A 702 -27.19 19.91 0.74
C CYS A 702 -26.29 19.98 -0.51
N GLU A 703 -26.52 20.99 -1.35
CA GLU A 703 -25.60 21.35 -2.44
C GLU A 703 -24.26 21.86 -1.91
N SER A 704 -23.23 21.86 -2.76
CA SER A 704 -21.86 22.20 -2.38
C SER A 704 -21.75 23.63 -1.82
N ASN A 705 -21.04 23.77 -0.69
CA ASN A 705 -20.90 25.01 0.11
C ASN A 705 -22.14 25.41 0.93
N PHE A 706 -23.12 24.52 1.11
CA PHE A 706 -24.20 24.71 2.06
C PHE A 706 -24.18 23.64 3.16
N LYS A 707 -24.58 24.01 4.38
CA LYS A 707 -24.80 23.11 5.51
C LYS A 707 -26.28 23.06 5.87
N ARG A 708 -26.72 21.98 6.51
CA ARG A 708 -28.11 21.82 6.96
C ARG A 708 -28.48 22.85 8.03
N GLY A 709 -29.61 23.54 7.86
CA GLY A 709 -30.22 24.35 8.92
C GLY A 709 -30.78 23.48 10.05
N GLU A 710 -30.98 24.04 11.25
CA GLU A 710 -31.38 23.29 12.46
C GLU A 710 -32.71 22.52 12.35
N ASP A 711 -33.58 22.90 11.41
CA ASP A 711 -34.88 22.25 11.15
C ASP A 711 -34.91 21.33 9.92
N ASN A 712 -33.77 21.14 9.23
CA ASN A 712 -33.60 20.42 7.97
C ASN A 712 -34.44 20.95 6.78
N THR A 713 -35.15 22.07 6.89
CA THR A 713 -35.97 22.62 5.79
C THR A 713 -35.18 23.48 4.82
N THR A 714 -33.98 23.90 5.22
CA THR A 714 -33.10 24.77 4.43
C THR A 714 -31.65 24.30 4.47
N CYS A 715 -30.93 24.59 3.40
CA CYS A 715 -29.48 24.48 3.33
C CYS A 715 -28.89 25.91 3.37
N GLU A 716 -28.17 26.23 4.44
CA GLU A 716 -27.60 27.55 4.72
C GLU A 716 -26.17 27.67 4.17
N ALA A 717 -25.80 28.84 3.64
CA ALA A 717 -24.48 29.08 3.08
C ALA A 717 -23.38 28.92 4.16
N MET A 718 -22.41 28.05 3.88
CA MET A 718 -21.37 27.68 4.84
C MET A 718 -20.22 28.69 4.81
N THR A 719 -19.91 29.28 5.97
CA THR A 719 -18.73 30.13 6.18
C THR A 719 -17.84 29.52 7.27
N CYS A 720 -16.54 29.42 7.00
CA CYS A 720 -15.58 28.89 7.97
C CYS A 720 -15.50 29.76 9.23
N THR A 721 -15.71 29.13 10.38
CA THR A 721 -15.51 29.73 11.71
C THR A 721 -14.11 29.43 12.27
N ALA A 722 -13.43 28.41 11.73
CA ALA A 722 -12.01 28.18 11.98
C ALA A 722 -11.17 29.37 11.44
N ALA A 723 -10.33 29.95 12.29
CA ALA A 723 -9.50 31.09 11.91
C ALA A 723 -8.42 30.68 10.88
N ASN A 724 -8.14 31.56 9.91
CA ASN A 724 -7.17 31.33 8.83
C ASN A 724 -7.43 30.06 8.02
N CYS A 725 -8.72 29.78 7.75
CA CYS A 725 -9.18 28.63 7.00
C CYS A 725 -9.86 29.06 5.69
N ASP A 726 -9.44 28.49 4.57
CA ASP A 726 -10.00 28.75 3.24
C ASP A 726 -11.15 27.79 2.89
N VAL A 727 -11.11 26.55 3.37
CA VAL A 727 -12.13 25.50 3.14
C VAL A 727 -12.32 24.69 4.40
N CYS A 728 -13.57 24.48 4.82
CA CYS A 728 -13.93 23.66 5.99
C CYS A 728 -14.49 22.29 5.57
N VAL A 729 -14.40 21.32 6.47
CA VAL A 729 -14.97 19.98 6.28
C VAL A 729 -16.49 20.08 6.12
N THR A 730 -17.06 19.34 5.17
CA THR A 730 -18.51 19.32 4.87
C THR A 730 -19.35 19.12 6.14
N GLU A 731 -20.39 19.95 6.31
CA GLU A 731 -21.24 20.04 7.52
C GLU A 731 -20.52 20.38 8.85
N GLN A 732 -19.21 20.66 8.86
CA GLN A 732 -18.43 21.05 10.05
C GLN A 732 -17.72 22.40 9.86
N ASP A 733 -18.43 23.50 10.10
CA ASP A 733 -17.94 24.89 9.92
C ASP A 733 -16.82 25.33 10.88
N SER A 734 -16.48 24.51 11.88
CA SER A 734 -15.43 24.73 12.87
C SER A 734 -14.19 23.86 12.68
N VAL A 735 -14.17 22.99 11.64
CA VAL A 735 -13.06 22.09 11.33
C VAL A 735 -12.48 22.46 9.98
N CYS A 736 -11.23 22.91 9.97
CA CYS A 736 -10.58 23.31 8.73
C CYS A 736 -10.12 22.11 7.88
N GLN A 737 -10.38 22.16 6.58
CA GLN A 737 -9.85 21.23 5.59
C GLN A 737 -8.59 21.78 4.92
N ASN A 738 -8.59 23.07 4.52
CA ASN A 738 -7.44 23.75 3.94
C ASN A 738 -7.22 25.12 4.60
N CYS A 739 -6.03 25.34 5.14
CA CYS A 739 -5.64 26.61 5.74
C CYS A 739 -5.32 27.67 4.69
N SER A 740 -5.52 28.94 5.05
CA SER A 740 -5.10 30.10 4.26
C SER A 740 -3.59 30.15 4.09
N ALA A 741 -3.11 30.78 3.01
CA ALA A 741 -1.68 30.88 2.72
C ALA A 741 -0.84 31.40 3.91
N ASN A 742 0.30 30.72 4.16
CA ASN A 742 1.19 30.86 5.33
C ASN A 742 0.69 30.27 6.66
N TYR A 743 -0.40 29.51 6.65
CA TYR A 743 -0.86 28.72 7.80
C TYR A 743 -0.87 27.22 7.45
N LYS A 744 -0.56 26.38 8.45
CA LYS A 744 -0.64 24.92 8.37
C LYS A 744 -1.75 24.40 9.29
N LEU A 745 -2.25 23.19 9.00
CA LEU A 745 -3.20 22.52 9.90
C LEU A 745 -2.46 22.05 11.16
N ASP A 746 -3.05 22.28 12.34
CA ASP A 746 -2.50 21.84 13.63
C ASP A 746 -2.58 20.31 13.79
N LEU A 747 -1.82 19.77 14.75
CA LEU A 747 -1.72 18.34 15.07
C LEU A 747 -3.06 17.66 15.41
N ASP A 748 -4.08 18.44 15.76
CA ASP A 748 -5.44 17.94 16.03
C ASP A 748 -6.35 17.88 14.78
N GLY A 749 -5.86 18.34 13.63
CA GLY A 749 -6.55 18.36 12.35
C GLY A 749 -7.68 19.38 12.25
N LYS A 750 -7.78 20.38 13.15
CA LYS A 750 -8.98 21.24 13.25
C LYS A 750 -8.71 22.73 13.09
N THR A 751 -7.55 23.21 13.55
CA THR A 751 -7.21 24.65 13.53
C THR A 751 -6.00 24.96 12.66
N CYS A 752 -5.85 26.22 12.24
CA CYS A 752 -4.75 26.65 11.38
C CYS A 752 -3.75 27.53 12.16
N THR A 753 -2.50 27.09 12.24
CA THR A 753 -1.40 27.76 12.94
C THR A 753 -0.43 28.40 11.95
N GLU A 754 0.19 29.52 12.34
CA GLU A 754 1.14 30.25 11.48
C GLU A 754 2.37 29.38 11.17
N LYS A 755 2.76 29.28 9.89
CA LYS A 755 3.92 28.48 9.46
C LYS A 755 5.21 29.18 9.92
N VAL A 756 5.94 28.58 10.86
CA VAL A 756 7.23 29.10 11.36
C VAL A 756 8.31 28.03 11.21
N CYS A 757 9.34 28.31 10.42
CA CYS A 757 10.45 27.39 10.23
C CYS A 757 11.33 27.32 11.49
N GLY A 758 11.58 26.12 12.00
CA GLY A 758 12.43 25.86 13.17
C GLY A 758 13.93 25.92 12.87
N VAL A 759 14.32 25.67 11.61
CA VAL A 759 15.72 25.72 11.16
C VAL A 759 16.23 27.16 11.15
N ALA A 760 17.28 27.43 11.94
CA ALA A 760 17.96 28.72 11.96
C ALA A 760 18.58 29.05 10.59
N HIS A 761 18.45 30.31 10.16
CA HIS A 761 18.89 30.79 8.85
C HIS A 761 18.19 30.11 7.65
N CYS A 762 16.93 29.70 7.83
CA CYS A 762 16.07 29.19 6.77
C CYS A 762 15.09 30.27 6.27
N SER A 763 15.07 30.51 4.96
CA SER A 763 14.14 31.46 4.33
C SER A 763 12.85 30.81 3.85
N GLU A 764 12.86 29.50 3.55
CA GLU A 764 11.68 28.71 3.23
C GLU A 764 11.86 27.26 3.72
N CYS A 765 10.99 26.77 4.60
CA CYS A 765 10.96 25.37 5.04
C CYS A 765 10.03 24.49 4.19
N VAL A 766 10.39 23.21 4.11
CA VAL A 766 9.65 22.18 3.35
C VAL A 766 8.20 22.10 3.86
N PHE A 767 7.27 21.79 2.96
CA PHE A 767 5.85 21.67 3.32
C PHE A 767 5.67 20.53 4.34
N ASP A 768 4.89 20.80 5.39
CA ASP A 768 4.62 19.93 6.55
C ASP A 768 5.83 19.49 7.43
N THR A 769 7.02 20.09 7.26
CA THR A 769 8.20 19.81 8.13
C THR A 769 8.92 21.11 8.53
N GLU A 770 8.67 21.60 9.76
CA GLU A 770 9.26 22.85 10.25
C GLU A 770 10.76 22.74 10.57
N ASP A 771 11.25 21.53 10.84
CA ASP A 771 12.66 21.22 11.12
C ASP A 771 13.48 20.91 9.85
N VAL A 772 12.89 21.08 8.65
CA VAL A 772 13.56 20.83 7.37
C VAL A 772 13.50 22.07 6.49
N CYS A 773 14.67 22.58 6.10
CA CYS A 773 14.77 23.76 5.26
C CYS A 773 14.77 23.41 3.77
N ALA A 774 13.96 24.11 2.97
CA ALA A 774 13.96 24.01 1.51
C ALA A 774 14.94 25.01 0.87
N THR A 775 15.03 26.22 1.45
CA THR A 775 15.92 27.29 0.99
C THR A 775 16.48 28.07 2.18
N CYS A 776 17.80 28.19 2.28
CA CYS A 776 18.46 28.96 3.33
C CYS A 776 18.40 30.48 3.11
N ASP A 777 18.75 31.26 4.13
CA ASP A 777 19.04 32.69 4.00
C ASP A 777 20.25 32.94 3.09
N ALA A 778 20.32 34.15 2.52
CA ALA A 778 21.46 34.54 1.69
C ALA A 778 22.80 34.41 2.46
N ASN A 779 23.79 33.80 1.81
CA ASN A 779 25.11 33.40 2.34
C ASN A 779 25.15 32.14 3.22
N PHE A 780 24.05 31.39 3.33
CA PHE A 780 24.04 30.06 3.94
C PHE A 780 23.78 28.98 2.89
N LYS A 781 24.44 27.82 3.04
CA LYS A 781 24.18 26.61 2.25
C LYS A 781 23.38 25.61 3.07
N LEU A 782 22.50 24.89 2.40
CA LEU A 782 21.71 23.81 2.98
C LEU A 782 22.63 22.60 3.24
N SER A 783 22.52 21.96 4.41
CA SER A 783 23.20 20.69 4.66
C SER A 783 22.58 19.55 3.83
N SER A 784 23.33 18.46 3.63
CA SER A 784 22.89 17.34 2.78
C SER A 784 21.64 16.61 3.27
N ASP A 785 21.32 16.74 4.56
CA ASP A 785 20.11 16.25 5.24
C ASP A 785 18.97 17.29 5.26
N SER A 786 19.19 18.49 4.72
CA SER A 786 18.27 19.64 4.75
C SER A 786 17.89 20.15 6.16
N ALA A 787 18.55 19.67 7.22
CA ALA A 787 18.21 20.00 8.60
C ALA A 787 18.88 21.29 9.12
N THR A 788 19.93 21.79 8.45
CA THR A 788 20.68 22.99 8.89
C THR A 788 21.08 23.89 7.74
N CYS A 789 21.17 25.19 8.01
CA CYS A 789 21.76 26.18 7.11
C CYS A 789 23.12 26.62 7.67
N THR A 790 24.20 26.33 6.94
CA THR A 790 25.60 26.56 7.37
C THR A 790 26.24 27.70 6.57
N GLU A 791 27.12 28.48 7.19
CA GLU A 791 27.74 29.65 6.53
C GLU A 791 28.58 29.23 5.31
N LYS A 792 28.35 29.87 4.16
CA LYS A 792 29.01 29.55 2.89
C LYS A 792 30.43 30.11 2.85
N VAL A 793 31.44 29.25 2.80
CA VAL A 793 32.86 29.65 2.73
C VAL A 793 33.48 29.14 1.43
N CYS A 794 33.81 30.06 0.52
CA CYS A 794 34.48 29.70 -0.74
C CYS A 794 35.94 29.27 -0.49
N HIS A 795 36.34 28.14 -1.06
CA HIS A 795 37.68 27.57 -0.92
C HIS A 795 38.59 27.84 -2.13
N ALA A 796 38.04 28.27 -3.26
CA ALA A 796 38.80 28.71 -4.42
C ALA A 796 39.62 29.99 -4.14
N ASP A 797 40.94 29.93 -4.37
CA ASP A 797 41.86 31.06 -4.17
C ASP A 797 41.48 32.28 -5.02
N ASN A 798 41.54 33.48 -4.42
CA ASN A 798 41.15 34.77 -5.02
C ASN A 798 39.70 34.82 -5.54
N CYS A 799 38.81 33.98 -5.02
CA CYS A 799 37.38 34.01 -5.32
C CYS A 799 36.61 35.03 -4.47
N ALA A 800 35.61 35.68 -5.05
CA ALA A 800 34.70 36.61 -4.38
C ALA A 800 33.29 36.02 -4.16
N GLN A 801 32.82 35.18 -5.10
CA GLN A 801 31.60 34.37 -4.95
C GLN A 801 31.83 33.01 -5.60
N CYS A 802 31.51 31.92 -4.89
CA CYS A 802 31.55 30.54 -5.39
C CYS A 802 30.15 30.07 -5.81
N VAL A 803 30.12 29.11 -6.74
CA VAL A 803 28.90 28.51 -7.32
C VAL A 803 27.98 27.98 -6.21
N TYR A 804 26.67 27.95 -6.46
CA TYR A 804 25.64 27.65 -5.44
C TYR A 804 25.95 26.39 -4.61
N ASP A 805 26.31 25.28 -5.26
CA ASP A 805 26.51 23.96 -4.64
C ASP A 805 27.98 23.47 -4.55
N THR A 806 28.97 24.27 -4.96
CA THR A 806 30.40 23.85 -4.95
C THR A 806 31.34 24.94 -4.42
N GLU A 807 31.90 24.72 -3.23
CA GLU A 807 32.80 25.67 -2.55
C GLU A 807 34.16 25.84 -3.26
N ASP A 808 34.55 24.85 -4.06
CA ASP A 808 35.80 24.81 -4.85
C ASP A 808 35.66 25.39 -6.27
N THR A 809 34.48 25.91 -6.66
CA THR A 809 34.25 26.49 -8.00
C THR A 809 33.90 27.96 -7.92
N CYS A 810 34.66 28.82 -8.60
CA CYS A 810 34.44 30.26 -8.52
C CYS A 810 33.43 30.77 -9.57
N GLU A 811 32.41 31.48 -9.11
CA GLU A 811 31.41 32.16 -9.93
C GLU A 811 31.80 33.62 -10.24
N VAL A 812 32.47 34.30 -9.31
CA VAL A 812 32.97 35.67 -9.46
C VAL A 812 34.34 35.78 -8.80
N CYS A 813 35.39 36.11 -9.57
CA CYS A 813 36.73 36.34 -9.04
C CYS A 813 36.86 37.70 -8.33
N GLN A 814 37.85 37.83 -7.43
CA GLN A 814 38.20 39.11 -6.81
C GLN A 814 38.76 40.11 -7.83
N SER A 815 38.78 41.40 -7.46
CA SER A 815 39.22 42.49 -8.32
C SER A 815 40.64 42.26 -8.90
N ASN A 816 40.80 42.43 -10.21
CA ASN A 816 42.01 42.15 -10.98
C ASN A 816 42.35 40.65 -11.17
N PHE A 817 41.37 39.76 -11.01
CA PHE A 817 41.49 38.36 -11.40
C PHE A 817 40.43 38.00 -12.45
N LYS A 818 40.71 36.99 -13.27
CA LYS A 818 39.76 36.35 -14.20
C LYS A 818 39.72 34.85 -13.94
N ARG A 819 38.66 34.19 -14.38
CA ARG A 819 38.55 32.72 -14.30
C ARG A 819 39.63 32.04 -15.14
N GLY A 820 40.29 31.03 -14.56
CA GLY A 820 41.16 30.11 -15.29
C GLY A 820 40.38 29.20 -16.24
N GLU A 821 41.07 28.55 -17.18
CA GLU A 821 40.43 27.68 -18.20
C GLU A 821 39.72 26.45 -17.59
N ASP A 822 40.01 26.10 -16.33
CA ASP A 822 39.43 24.99 -15.58
C ASP A 822 38.19 25.35 -14.75
N ASN A 823 37.84 26.64 -14.64
CA ASN A 823 36.80 27.20 -13.76
C ASN A 823 36.97 26.97 -12.24
N THR A 824 38.05 26.33 -11.80
CA THR A 824 38.33 26.09 -10.37
C THR A 824 39.28 27.14 -9.78
N THR A 825 39.99 27.89 -10.62
CA THR A 825 40.97 28.90 -10.20
C THR A 825 40.65 30.31 -10.71
N CYS A 826 41.08 31.33 -9.96
CA CYS A 826 41.08 32.73 -10.39
C CYS A 826 42.53 33.19 -10.64
N GLU A 827 42.86 33.46 -11.89
CA GLU A 827 44.19 33.88 -12.35
C GLU A 827 44.31 35.41 -12.41
N ALA A 828 45.52 35.94 -12.19
CA ALA A 828 45.75 37.37 -12.22
C ALA A 828 45.51 37.97 -13.62
N MET A 829 44.65 38.99 -13.70
CA MET A 829 44.33 39.68 -14.93
C MET A 829 45.35 40.81 -15.21
N THR A 830 46.08 40.69 -16.31
CA THR A 830 46.80 41.82 -16.92
C THR A 830 46.09 42.28 -18.19
N CYS A 831 45.83 43.58 -18.30
CA CYS A 831 45.28 44.18 -19.52
C CYS A 831 46.16 43.89 -20.75
N THR A 832 45.52 43.39 -21.81
CA THR A 832 46.16 43.18 -23.12
C THR A 832 46.01 44.38 -24.06
N VAL A 833 45.19 45.37 -23.69
CA VAL A 833 45.02 46.64 -24.42
C VAL A 833 46.15 47.60 -24.05
N ASP A 834 46.95 47.99 -25.03
CA ASP A 834 48.05 48.97 -24.86
C ASP A 834 47.54 50.32 -24.33
N ASN A 835 48.22 50.88 -23.33
CA ASN A 835 47.86 52.13 -22.63
C ASN A 835 46.48 52.08 -21.94
N CYS A 836 46.15 50.93 -21.35
CA CYS A 836 44.99 50.75 -20.48
C CYS A 836 45.40 50.67 -19.00
N ASP A 837 44.72 51.43 -18.14
CA ASP A 837 44.94 51.41 -16.67
C ASP A 837 44.02 50.39 -15.96
N ILE A 838 42.81 50.17 -16.48
CA ILE A 838 41.80 49.26 -15.89
C ILE A 838 41.04 48.57 -17.02
N CYS A 839 40.96 47.23 -17.01
CA CYS A 839 40.14 46.44 -17.93
C CYS A 839 38.77 46.11 -17.34
N VAL A 840 37.82 45.81 -18.21
CA VAL A 840 36.48 45.34 -17.83
C VAL A 840 36.62 43.99 -17.12
N THR A 841 35.86 43.80 -16.04
CA THR A 841 35.87 42.57 -15.22
C THR A 841 35.66 41.32 -16.09
N GLU A 842 36.48 40.28 -15.86
CA GLU A 842 36.61 39.06 -16.69
C GLU A 842 36.98 39.26 -18.18
N GLN A 843 37.27 40.48 -18.66
CA GLN A 843 37.61 40.77 -20.07
C GLN A 843 38.97 41.51 -20.20
N ASP A 844 40.06 40.74 -20.23
CA ASP A 844 41.43 41.25 -20.37
C ASP A 844 41.76 41.96 -21.71
N SER A 845 40.86 41.86 -22.69
CA SER A 845 40.95 42.46 -24.02
C SER A 845 40.01 43.65 -24.24
N VAL A 846 39.29 44.07 -23.20
CA VAL A 846 38.41 45.25 -23.21
C VAL A 846 38.83 46.20 -22.10
N CYS A 847 39.31 47.37 -22.50
CA CYS A 847 39.70 48.42 -21.57
C CYS A 847 38.48 49.18 -21.05
N GLN A 848 38.43 49.42 -19.74
CA GLN A 848 37.44 50.28 -19.09
C GLN A 848 37.95 51.73 -18.98
N ASN A 849 39.20 51.92 -18.57
CA ASN A 849 39.84 53.24 -18.48
C ASN A 849 41.24 53.22 -19.11
N CYS A 850 41.45 54.07 -20.10
CA CYS A 850 42.76 54.29 -20.71
C CYS A 850 43.68 55.11 -19.80
N SER A 851 44.99 54.90 -19.96
CA SER A 851 46.04 55.68 -19.32
C SER A 851 45.95 57.17 -19.67
N ALA A 852 46.48 58.02 -18.79
CA ALA A 852 46.43 59.47 -18.95
C ALA A 852 46.93 59.94 -20.35
N ASN A 853 46.14 60.82 -20.98
CA ASN A 853 46.28 61.33 -22.37
C ASN A 853 45.81 60.37 -23.49
N TYR A 854 45.18 59.24 -23.16
CA TYR A 854 44.51 58.38 -24.13
C TYR A 854 42.99 58.44 -23.94
N LYS A 855 42.24 58.16 -25.01
CA LYS A 855 40.77 57.99 -25.03
C LYS A 855 40.41 56.60 -25.53
N LEU A 856 39.30 56.07 -25.05
CA LEU A 856 38.80 54.75 -25.44
C LEU A 856 38.10 54.83 -26.80
N ASN A 857 38.22 53.81 -27.65
CA ASN A 857 37.34 53.67 -28.82
C ASN A 857 35.94 53.22 -28.41
N ALA A 858 34.96 53.37 -29.32
CA ALA A 858 33.57 53.01 -29.04
C ALA A 858 33.36 51.53 -28.69
N GLU A 859 34.28 50.66 -29.11
CA GLU A 859 34.26 49.21 -28.86
C GLU A 859 35.06 48.78 -27.62
N GLY A 860 35.73 49.69 -26.91
CA GLY A 860 36.51 49.37 -25.70
C GLY A 860 37.85 48.65 -25.93
N THR A 861 38.21 48.33 -27.16
CA THR A 861 39.34 47.47 -27.53
C THR A 861 40.67 48.18 -27.79
N THR A 862 40.69 49.52 -27.89
CA THR A 862 41.91 50.31 -28.14
C THR A 862 41.89 51.66 -27.43
N CYS A 863 43.03 52.02 -26.85
CA CYS A 863 43.29 53.35 -26.29
C CYS A 863 44.10 54.19 -27.29
N THR A 864 43.53 55.31 -27.73
CA THR A 864 44.11 56.20 -28.77
C THR A 864 44.54 57.53 -28.18
N GLU A 865 45.64 58.11 -28.67
CA GLU A 865 46.16 59.39 -28.15
C GLU A 865 45.13 60.51 -28.32
N LYS A 866 44.90 61.27 -27.25
CA LYS A 866 43.85 62.28 -27.17
C LYS A 866 44.31 63.60 -27.79
N VAL A 867 43.59 64.09 -28.81
CA VAL A 867 43.89 65.36 -29.46
C VAL A 867 42.82 66.40 -29.15
N CYS A 868 43.17 67.40 -28.34
CA CYS A 868 42.28 68.52 -28.03
C CYS A 868 41.93 69.33 -29.28
N GLN A 869 40.64 69.36 -29.65
CA GLN A 869 40.15 70.12 -30.80
C GLN A 869 39.69 71.54 -30.41
N VAL A 870 39.58 71.83 -29.10
CA VAL A 870 39.21 73.16 -28.58
C VAL A 870 40.39 74.14 -28.66
N GLY A 871 40.23 75.22 -29.42
CA GLY A 871 41.23 76.29 -29.53
C GLY A 871 41.54 76.95 -28.19
N ASN A 872 42.83 77.21 -27.94
CA ASN A 872 43.37 77.74 -26.67
C ASN A 872 43.12 76.86 -25.44
N CYS A 873 42.85 75.57 -25.62
CA CYS A 873 42.79 74.59 -24.55
C CYS A 873 44.17 74.00 -24.23
N SER A 874 44.50 73.83 -22.95
CA SER A 874 45.73 73.15 -22.50
C SER A 874 45.48 71.73 -21.97
N SER A 875 44.25 71.40 -21.55
CA SER A 875 43.80 70.02 -21.32
C SER A 875 42.28 69.88 -21.48
N CYS A 876 41.82 68.84 -22.17
CA CYS A 876 40.39 68.61 -22.40
C CYS A 876 39.74 67.76 -21.31
N VAL A 877 38.44 67.95 -21.10
CA VAL A 877 37.62 67.22 -20.11
C VAL A 877 37.71 65.71 -20.35
N TYR A 878 37.60 64.91 -19.29
CA TYR A 878 37.69 63.45 -19.35
C TYR A 878 36.84 62.87 -20.50
N ASP A 879 37.43 61.97 -21.27
CA ASP A 879 36.86 61.30 -22.46
C ASP A 879 36.22 62.18 -23.56
N THR A 880 36.52 63.49 -23.60
CA THR A 880 36.04 64.40 -24.66
C THR A 880 37.19 65.19 -25.28
N GLU A 881 37.10 65.46 -26.59
CA GLU A 881 38.08 66.26 -27.37
C GLU A 881 37.55 67.66 -27.72
N ASP A 882 36.24 67.86 -27.59
CA ASP A 882 35.47 69.05 -27.92
C ASP A 882 35.14 69.93 -26.70
N GLN A 883 35.59 69.54 -25.50
CA GLN A 883 35.36 70.28 -24.24
C GLN A 883 36.67 70.52 -23.49
N CYS A 884 36.92 71.77 -23.08
CA CYS A 884 38.13 72.12 -22.35
C CYS A 884 37.99 72.09 -20.83
N ASN A 885 38.94 71.44 -20.14
CA ASN A 885 39.05 71.40 -18.68
C ASN A 885 39.95 72.54 -18.17
N THR A 886 41.14 72.70 -18.77
CA THR A 886 42.09 73.76 -18.43
C THR A 886 42.42 74.59 -19.66
N CYS A 887 42.07 75.88 -19.64
CA CYS A 887 42.42 76.80 -20.72
C CYS A 887 43.88 77.28 -20.63
N ALA A 888 44.45 77.65 -21.78
CA ALA A 888 45.77 78.27 -21.84
C ALA A 888 45.76 79.65 -21.15
N THR A 889 46.92 80.05 -20.62
CA THR A 889 47.09 81.31 -19.86
C THR A 889 46.51 82.53 -20.58
N GLY A 890 45.62 83.27 -19.90
CA GLY A 890 44.89 84.41 -20.47
C GLY A 890 43.47 84.10 -20.98
N TYR A 891 43.03 82.84 -20.85
CA TYR A 891 41.68 82.39 -21.17
C TYR A 891 41.04 81.70 -19.98
N THR A 892 39.72 81.88 -19.81
CA THR A 892 38.88 81.19 -18.83
C THR A 892 37.87 80.27 -19.52
N ALA A 893 37.52 79.16 -18.87
CA ALA A 893 36.54 78.22 -19.38
C ALA A 893 35.12 78.84 -19.34
N SER A 894 34.38 78.71 -20.44
CA SER A 894 33.00 79.19 -20.56
C SER A 894 32.21 78.26 -21.49
N GLY A 895 31.41 77.37 -20.91
CA GLY A 895 30.83 76.24 -21.64
C GLY A 895 31.91 75.24 -22.01
N SER A 896 31.84 74.65 -23.21
CA SER A 896 32.85 73.72 -23.72
C SER A 896 34.14 74.40 -24.22
N GLY A 897 34.16 75.74 -24.34
CA GLY A 897 35.25 76.51 -24.94
C GLY A 897 36.04 77.40 -23.98
N CYS A 898 37.20 77.86 -24.44
CA CYS A 898 38.03 78.85 -23.75
C CYS A 898 37.80 80.26 -24.31
N ILE A 899 37.39 81.20 -23.46
CA ILE A 899 37.19 82.61 -23.82
C ILE A 899 38.26 83.49 -23.16
N SER A 900 38.64 84.58 -23.83
CA SER A 900 39.65 85.51 -23.28
C SER A 900 39.11 86.23 -22.04
N GLU A 901 39.93 86.34 -20.98
CA GLU A 901 39.54 87.00 -19.73
C GLU A 901 39.20 88.48 -19.97
N THR A 902 37.93 88.85 -19.81
CA THR A 902 37.51 90.26 -19.82
C THR A 902 37.44 90.79 -18.39
N THR A 903 38.35 91.71 -18.08
CA THR A 903 38.46 92.33 -16.75
C THR A 903 37.20 93.15 -16.41
N SER A 904 36.31 92.58 -15.61
CA SER A 904 35.18 93.30 -15.00
C SER A 904 35.00 92.88 -13.54
N SER A 905 34.66 93.85 -12.69
CA SER A 905 34.78 93.76 -11.23
C SER A 905 33.44 93.45 -10.54
N GLY A 906 33.43 92.41 -9.70
CA GLY A 906 32.29 91.96 -8.89
C GLY A 906 32.74 91.46 -7.50
N PRO A 907 31.85 91.43 -6.49
CA PRO A 907 32.24 91.71 -5.09
C PRO A 907 32.78 90.52 -4.26
N SER A 908 33.43 90.87 -3.15
CA SER A 908 34.28 89.99 -2.34
C SER A 908 33.56 88.96 -1.46
N THR A 909 34.22 87.81 -1.30
CA THR A 909 33.83 86.60 -0.56
C THR A 909 33.47 86.80 0.92
N THR A 910 33.78 87.96 1.50
CA THR A 910 33.52 88.30 2.91
C THR A 910 32.05 88.51 3.26
N ALA A 911 31.17 88.75 2.27
CA ALA A 911 29.73 88.90 2.51
C ALA A 911 29.01 87.55 2.71
N LEU A 912 29.49 86.46 2.09
CA LEU A 912 28.80 85.17 2.09
C LEU A 912 28.89 84.44 3.44
N ILE A 913 30.04 84.55 4.11
CA ILE A 913 30.31 83.90 5.40
C ILE A 913 29.40 84.45 6.51
N GLY A 914 29.07 85.74 6.49
CA GLY A 914 28.18 86.36 7.47
C GLY A 914 26.75 85.79 7.44
N ILE A 915 26.26 85.43 6.25
CA ILE A 915 24.91 84.85 6.09
C ILE A 915 24.88 83.42 6.65
N ILE A 916 25.90 82.61 6.34
CA ILE A 916 25.99 81.22 6.80
C ILE A 916 26.07 81.15 8.33
N VAL A 917 26.89 81.98 8.97
CA VAL A 917 26.99 82.04 10.44
C VAL A 917 25.68 82.50 11.08
N GLY A 918 24.99 83.48 10.48
CA GLY A 918 23.67 83.94 10.96
C GLY A 918 22.61 82.85 10.97
N VAL A 919 22.54 82.03 9.92
CA VAL A 919 21.58 80.92 9.80
C VAL A 919 21.85 79.81 10.84
N ILE A 920 23.13 79.47 11.07
CA ILE A 920 23.50 78.45 12.06
C ILE A 920 23.15 78.89 13.49
N VAL A 921 23.41 80.16 13.84
CA VAL A 921 23.04 80.70 15.17
C VAL A 921 21.53 80.74 15.37
N ALA A 922 20.75 81.11 14.34
CA ALA A 922 19.29 81.10 14.41
C ALA A 922 18.71 79.68 14.62
N LEU A 923 19.25 78.67 13.93
CA LEU A 923 18.88 77.26 14.09
C LEU A 923 19.20 76.72 15.49
N LEU A 924 20.37 77.06 16.05
CA LEU A 924 20.75 76.66 17.41
C LEU A 924 19.85 77.30 18.48
N ILE A 925 19.46 78.57 18.31
CA ILE A 925 18.51 79.23 19.21
C ILE A 925 17.12 78.58 19.11
N LEU A 926 16.66 78.25 17.90
CA LEU A 926 15.37 77.58 17.68
C LEU A 926 15.33 76.18 18.32
N LEU A 927 16.41 75.40 18.17
CA LEU A 927 16.55 74.09 18.80
C LEU A 927 16.60 74.18 20.33
N LEU A 928 17.30 75.17 20.89
CA LEU A 928 17.31 75.40 22.33
C LEU A 928 15.91 75.80 22.86
N PHE A 929 15.17 76.59 22.09
CA PHE A 929 13.81 77.00 22.43
C PHE A 929 12.82 75.81 22.37
N LEU A 930 12.95 74.94 21.37
CA LEU A 930 12.17 73.70 21.27
C LEU A 930 12.50 72.73 22.42
N ALA A 931 13.79 72.55 22.74
CA ALA A 931 14.20 71.71 23.87
C ALA A 931 13.63 72.22 25.20
N LEU A 932 13.69 73.52 25.46
CA LEU A 932 13.07 74.14 26.65
C LEU A 932 11.53 74.04 26.63
N PHE A 933 10.90 74.17 25.47
CA PHE A 933 9.44 74.04 25.33
C PHE A 933 8.96 72.64 25.72
N PHE A 934 9.61 71.58 25.21
CA PHE A 934 9.31 70.21 25.61
C PHE A 934 9.62 69.94 27.10
N PHE A 935 10.68 70.55 27.66
CA PHE A 935 11.05 70.36 29.07
C PHE A 935 10.09 71.04 30.07
N PHE A 936 9.41 72.13 29.69
CA PHE A 936 8.50 72.87 30.56
C PHE A 936 7.01 72.59 30.34
N PHE A 937 6.60 72.05 29.19
CA PHE A 937 5.19 71.77 28.86
C PHE A 937 4.87 70.30 28.54
N GLY A 938 5.84 69.38 28.69
CA GLY A 938 5.59 67.94 28.59
C GLY A 938 4.99 67.35 29.88
N LYS A 939 3.67 67.50 30.07
CA LYS A 939 2.90 66.73 31.06
C LYS A 939 1.46 66.50 30.63
#